data_AF-K2E0Y4-F1
#
_entry.id   AF-K2E0Y4-F1
#
_cell.length_a   1.000
_cell.length_b   1.000
_cell.length_c   1.000
_cell.angle_alpha   90.00
_cell.angle_beta   90.00
_cell.angle_gamma   90.00
#
_symmetry.space_group_name_H-M   'P 1'
#
loop_
_entity.id
_entity.type
_entity.pdbx_description
1 polymer ?
#
loop_
_entity_poly.entity_id
_entity_poly.type
_entity_poly.pdbx_seq_one_letter_code
_entity_poly.pdbx_strand_id
1 'polypeptide(L)'
;MVKNIIDYRKKYQGFWEITTKVPVKDSYSLSLAYTPGVGRSCMEIKDNVDKSFELTNRANSIAVITDCSNFMDFENINPLCGIPAVETKAIFYKEFANIDAYPIVVNTHDIEQTARIISNLTPNFAGFDLDDFLPERTAILENWFNGDLKMPVLYSYRKPNIFLAEQWADLKGKINPNIILPAIFRGALDVRAYMISDEMYGVLGKALEDTVNSKLILECSTYELNLRAAARIAYHVAKVAVDTGAAQLFIAPESVEEKYLDFLYEGKKSWFEKPLPDYKSAEHTLEENSLEFHRRTHGVIETSTKINVRTQNDIEMFCSPNKVDQITKEIELDYKKAYELTPKGNLVAIISDGSAVLGFGNIGAEAGLPVMEGKAALFKTLAGVDAVPICLKTQDPHELIEIISHITPVFGGINLEDISSPRCFEIEKKLVETLNIPVFHDDQHGTAVVVLAGFINALKLTDKKIENIKVVVNGAGAGAIAVSELLLQNGVKNLILCDTTGAIYDGRQEGMNKYKELIAKKTNPHKEKGDLAAVIRGADFFIGLSAGNIVTPEMVKSMANKPVVFALANPIPEIMPDIAKDADAFIVATGRSDLKNQINNSLAFPGIFRGTLDVQAKRIDNAMKTSAAFAIANLITEKELSTDYIIPNALDLRVPPSVAKAVAKSAIKSGLAQIEADPDMIYERTKNYLYEGFLSTIK
;
A
#
# COMPACT_ATOMS: atom_id res chain seq x y z
N MET A 1 -24.25 1.45 -25.72
CA MET A 1 -22.84 1.74 -26.03
C MET A 1 -22.55 3.16 -25.61
N VAL A 2 -21.67 3.32 -24.64
CA VAL A 2 -21.22 4.60 -24.08
C VAL A 2 -20.55 5.43 -25.19
N LYS A 3 -20.94 6.71 -25.36
CA LYS A 3 -20.54 7.54 -26.52
C LYS A 3 -19.38 8.52 -26.24
N ASN A 4 -18.89 8.67 -25.00
CA ASN A 4 -17.81 9.61 -24.69
C ASN A 4 -16.86 9.10 -23.59
N ILE A 5 -15.69 9.74 -23.47
CA ILE A 5 -14.60 9.38 -22.53
C ILE A 5 -15.00 9.53 -21.05
N ILE A 6 -15.88 10.48 -20.73
CA ILE A 6 -16.31 10.77 -19.36
C ILE A 6 -17.03 9.56 -18.77
N ASP A 7 -17.99 9.01 -19.50
CA ASP A 7 -18.74 7.83 -19.06
C ASP A 7 -17.84 6.60 -18.87
N TYR A 8 -16.79 6.43 -19.69
CA TYR A 8 -15.79 5.37 -19.51
C TYR A 8 -15.02 5.57 -18.20
N ARG A 9 -14.54 6.78 -17.92
CA ARG A 9 -13.82 7.06 -16.68
C ARG A 9 -14.70 6.94 -15.45
N LYS A 10 -15.97 7.35 -15.52
CA LYS A 10 -16.96 7.10 -14.45
C LYS A 10 -17.17 5.62 -14.17
N LYS A 11 -17.27 4.80 -15.22
CA LYS A 11 -17.45 3.35 -15.10
C LYS A 11 -16.27 2.68 -14.37
N TYR A 12 -15.05 3.12 -14.67
CA TYR A 12 -13.83 2.46 -14.18
C TYR A 12 -13.15 3.20 -13.01
N GLN A 13 -13.60 4.41 -12.67
CA GLN A 13 -12.97 5.33 -11.72
C GLN A 13 -11.50 5.56 -12.09
N GLY A 14 -11.30 6.14 -13.28
CA GLY A 14 -9.99 6.13 -13.96
C GLY A 14 -9.71 4.80 -14.65
N PHE A 15 -8.55 4.68 -15.27
CA PHE A 15 -8.09 3.55 -16.06
C PHE A 15 -6.87 2.84 -15.46
N TRP A 16 -6.19 3.45 -14.51
CA TRP A 16 -5.07 2.83 -13.79
C TRP A 16 -5.57 2.03 -12.58
N GLU A 17 -4.91 0.91 -12.26
CA GLU A 17 -5.13 0.11 -11.05
C GLU A 17 -3.89 -0.62 -10.55
N ILE A 18 -3.98 -1.14 -9.32
CA ILE A 18 -3.07 -2.15 -8.78
C ILE A 18 -3.69 -3.54 -8.97
N THR A 19 -2.88 -4.52 -9.31
CA THR A 19 -3.28 -5.93 -9.36
C THR A 19 -2.27 -6.78 -8.60
N THR A 20 -2.69 -7.98 -8.20
CA THR A 20 -1.79 -8.94 -7.56
C THR A 20 -1.09 -9.78 -8.63
N LYS A 21 0.23 -9.96 -8.49
CA LYS A 21 1.00 -10.85 -9.37
C LYS A 21 0.68 -12.31 -9.12
N VAL A 22 0.31 -12.63 -7.87
CA VAL A 22 -0.07 -13.96 -7.44
C VAL A 22 -1.37 -13.90 -6.65
N PRO A 23 -2.32 -14.81 -6.92
CA PRO A 23 -3.57 -14.87 -6.18
C PRO A 23 -3.34 -15.38 -4.74
N VAL A 24 -3.84 -14.63 -3.75
CA VAL A 24 -3.93 -15.06 -2.35
C VAL A 24 -5.23 -15.87 -2.19
N LYS A 25 -5.12 -17.20 -2.15
CA LYS A 25 -6.27 -18.13 -2.20
C LYS A 25 -6.56 -18.82 -0.89
N ASP A 26 -5.55 -18.94 -0.03
CA ASP A 26 -5.58 -19.71 1.20
C ASP A 26 -4.58 -19.14 2.21
N SER A 27 -4.61 -19.66 3.44
CA SER A 27 -3.72 -19.19 4.51
C SER A 27 -2.23 -19.39 4.20
N TYR A 28 -1.87 -20.36 3.35
CA TYR A 28 -0.49 -20.62 2.99
C TYR A 28 0.03 -19.56 2.00
N SER A 29 -0.68 -19.33 0.90
CA SER A 29 -0.38 -18.26 -0.06
C SER A 29 -0.41 -16.87 0.59
N LEU A 30 -1.33 -16.64 1.55
CA LEU A 30 -1.32 -15.44 2.38
C LEU A 30 -0.01 -15.30 3.17
N SER A 31 0.43 -16.39 3.80
CA SER A 31 1.66 -16.39 4.62
C SER A 31 2.94 -16.24 3.80
N LEU A 32 2.90 -16.52 2.48
CA LEU A 32 4.03 -16.30 1.57
C LEU A 32 4.11 -14.84 1.10
N ALA A 33 2.97 -14.25 0.75
CA ALA A 33 2.89 -12.89 0.24
C ALA A 33 2.86 -11.82 1.35
N TYR A 34 2.52 -12.22 2.57
CA TYR A 34 2.40 -11.37 3.75
C TYR A 34 2.92 -12.11 4.99
N THR A 35 2.34 -11.88 6.17
CA THR A 35 2.86 -12.42 7.43
C THR A 35 2.42 -13.87 7.69
N PRO A 36 3.27 -14.68 8.35
CA PRO A 36 4.59 -14.31 8.89
C PRO A 36 5.78 -14.44 7.91
N GLY A 37 5.64 -15.12 6.77
CA GLY A 37 6.76 -15.51 5.91
C GLY A 37 7.56 -14.33 5.34
N VAL A 38 6.88 -13.24 4.99
CA VAL A 38 7.49 -12.03 4.39
C VAL A 38 8.61 -11.42 5.24
N GLY A 39 8.63 -11.70 6.55
CA GLY A 39 9.67 -11.21 7.45
C GLY A 39 11.08 -11.60 7.02
N ARG A 40 11.26 -12.74 6.34
CA ARG A 40 12.58 -13.14 5.81
C ARG A 40 13.06 -12.20 4.71
N SER A 41 12.19 -11.81 3.79
CA SER A 41 12.50 -10.84 2.74
C SER A 41 12.89 -9.48 3.33
N CYS A 42 12.16 -9.02 4.35
CA CYS A 42 12.50 -7.79 5.07
C CYS A 42 13.91 -7.82 5.66
N MET A 43 14.27 -8.91 6.33
CA MET A 43 15.58 -9.05 6.96
C MET A 43 16.72 -9.14 5.93
N GLU A 44 16.51 -9.82 4.80
CA GLU A 44 17.49 -9.86 3.71
C GLU A 44 17.72 -8.47 3.09
N ILE A 45 16.67 -7.64 2.96
CA ILE A 45 16.79 -6.25 2.48
C ILE A 45 17.46 -5.35 3.53
N LYS A 46 17.17 -5.57 4.81
CA LYS A 46 17.85 -4.85 5.90
C LYS A 46 19.36 -5.08 5.86
N ASP A 47 19.78 -6.32 5.61
CA ASP A 47 21.20 -6.69 5.52
C ASP A 47 21.84 -6.19 4.21
N ASN A 48 21.08 -6.15 3.12
CA ASN A 48 21.50 -5.56 1.85
C ASN A 48 20.32 -4.87 1.14
N VAL A 49 20.30 -3.53 1.19
CA VAL A 49 19.23 -2.69 0.64
C VAL A 49 19.00 -2.94 -0.85
N ASP A 50 20.03 -3.32 -1.62
CA ASP A 50 19.88 -3.64 -3.04
C ASP A 50 19.01 -4.86 -3.31
N LYS A 51 18.81 -5.75 -2.34
CA LYS A 51 17.87 -6.87 -2.48
C LYS A 51 16.42 -6.42 -2.60
N SER A 52 16.09 -5.16 -2.30
CA SER A 52 14.77 -4.60 -2.58
C SER A 52 14.41 -4.62 -4.07
N PHE A 53 15.42 -4.54 -4.96
CA PHE A 53 15.21 -4.67 -6.41
C PHE A 53 14.86 -6.11 -6.81
N GLU A 54 15.24 -7.11 -6.02
CA GLU A 54 14.99 -8.54 -6.32
C GLU A 54 13.71 -9.05 -5.65
N LEU A 55 13.48 -8.67 -4.39
CA LEU A 55 12.46 -9.25 -3.52
C LEU A 55 11.15 -8.45 -3.45
N THR A 56 11.11 -7.30 -4.13
CA THR A 56 9.93 -6.43 -4.23
C THR A 56 9.75 -5.99 -5.68
N ASN A 57 8.65 -5.31 -5.99
CA ASN A 57 8.39 -4.81 -7.33
C ASN A 57 9.28 -3.61 -7.72
N ARG A 58 10.10 -3.08 -6.79
CA ARG A 58 10.89 -1.84 -6.94
C ARG A 58 11.65 -1.78 -8.26
N ALA A 59 12.30 -2.86 -8.69
CA ALA A 59 13.10 -2.89 -9.92
C ALA A 59 12.32 -2.57 -11.20
N ASN A 60 11.01 -2.73 -11.17
CA ASN A 60 10.13 -2.43 -12.29
C ASN A 60 9.24 -1.21 -12.04
N SER A 61 9.38 -0.54 -10.90
CA SER A 61 8.51 0.54 -10.44
C SER A 61 9.12 1.91 -10.70
N ILE A 62 8.33 2.84 -11.25
CA ILE A 62 8.69 4.26 -11.35
C ILE A 62 7.56 5.14 -10.80
N ALA A 63 7.87 6.34 -10.33
CA ALA A 63 6.84 7.35 -10.11
C ALA A 63 6.77 8.32 -11.29
N VAL A 64 5.56 8.59 -11.78
CA VAL A 64 5.28 9.68 -12.70
C VAL A 64 4.75 10.84 -11.87
N ILE A 65 5.57 11.86 -11.73
CA ILE A 65 5.38 12.96 -10.80
C ILE A 65 5.04 14.21 -11.61
N THR A 66 4.06 14.98 -11.15
CA THR A 66 3.84 16.36 -11.59
C THR A 66 3.67 17.27 -10.38
N ASP A 67 4.14 18.50 -10.46
CA ASP A 67 3.81 19.58 -9.51
C ASP A 67 2.78 20.56 -10.08
N CYS A 68 2.18 20.20 -11.21
CA CYS A 68 1.24 21.00 -11.99
C CYS A 68 1.80 22.33 -12.54
N SER A 69 3.12 22.56 -12.48
CA SER A 69 3.68 23.88 -12.81
C SER A 69 3.57 24.31 -14.26
N ASN A 70 3.53 23.36 -15.18
CA ASN A 70 3.32 23.64 -16.60
C ASN A 70 1.85 23.50 -17.04
N PHE A 71 0.90 23.41 -16.11
CA PHE A 71 -0.53 23.34 -16.43
C PHE A 71 -1.25 24.65 -16.13
N MET A 72 -1.91 25.20 -17.16
CA MET A 72 -2.74 26.41 -17.07
C MET A 72 -2.05 27.54 -16.26
N ASP A 73 -2.80 28.47 -15.70
CA ASP A 73 -2.23 29.46 -14.77
C ASP A 73 -1.79 28.75 -13.47
N PHE A 74 -0.49 28.45 -13.35
CA PHE A 74 0.09 27.67 -12.25
C PHE A 74 -0.30 28.21 -10.86
N GLU A 75 -0.47 29.52 -10.70
CA GLU A 75 -0.83 30.12 -9.41
C GLU A 75 -2.24 29.74 -8.94
N ASN A 76 -3.12 29.36 -9.86
CA ASN A 76 -4.55 29.16 -9.60
C ASN A 76 -5.05 27.75 -9.90
N ILE A 77 -4.19 26.84 -10.37
CA ILE A 77 -4.61 25.48 -10.70
C ILE A 77 -4.73 24.60 -9.46
N ASN A 78 -5.85 23.89 -9.35
CA ASN A 78 -6.02 22.86 -8.32
C ASN A 78 -5.17 21.62 -8.65
N PRO A 79 -4.43 21.03 -7.69
CA PRO A 79 -3.59 19.86 -7.94
C PRO A 79 -4.37 18.64 -8.46
N LEU A 80 -5.68 18.54 -8.19
CA LEU A 80 -6.51 17.45 -8.73
C LEU A 80 -6.59 17.46 -10.27
N CYS A 81 -6.32 18.61 -10.90
CA CYS A 81 -6.26 18.74 -12.36
C CYS A 81 -5.04 18.03 -12.98
N GLY A 82 -3.98 17.75 -12.21
CA GLY A 82 -2.81 17.02 -12.71
C GLY A 82 -3.00 15.51 -12.82
N ILE A 83 -3.98 14.94 -12.09
CA ILE A 83 -4.17 13.48 -12.00
C ILE A 83 -4.39 12.82 -13.37
N PRO A 84 -5.25 13.34 -14.27
CA PRO A 84 -5.50 12.70 -15.56
C PRO A 84 -4.24 12.57 -16.43
N ALA A 85 -3.31 13.51 -16.35
CA ALA A 85 -2.08 13.50 -17.13
C ALA A 85 -1.11 12.44 -16.64
N VAL A 86 -0.75 12.45 -15.35
CA VAL A 86 0.18 11.46 -14.77
C VAL A 86 -0.39 10.04 -14.82
N GLU A 87 -1.71 9.88 -14.68
CA GLU A 87 -2.38 8.59 -14.88
C GLU A 87 -2.22 8.08 -16.32
N THR A 88 -2.39 8.97 -17.31
CA THR A 88 -2.27 8.61 -18.72
C THR A 88 -0.84 8.22 -19.08
N LYS A 89 0.16 8.91 -18.55
CA LYS A 89 1.57 8.50 -18.69
C LYS A 89 1.84 7.15 -18.05
N ALA A 90 1.31 6.91 -16.85
CA ALA A 90 1.47 5.63 -16.19
C ALA A 90 0.89 4.46 -17.03
N ILE A 91 -0.24 4.68 -17.70
CA ILE A 91 -0.82 3.72 -18.65
C ILE A 91 0.13 3.45 -19.81
N PHE A 92 0.76 4.47 -20.40
CA PHE A 92 1.71 4.27 -21.49
C PHE A 92 2.94 3.47 -21.07
N TYR A 93 3.50 3.74 -19.89
CA TYR A 93 4.62 2.95 -19.36
C TYR A 93 4.24 1.47 -19.18
N LYS A 94 3.02 1.19 -18.70
CA LYS A 94 2.56 -0.19 -18.54
C LYS A 94 2.32 -0.88 -19.87
N GLU A 95 1.57 -0.26 -20.78
CA GLU A 95 1.16 -0.88 -22.06
C GLU A 95 2.34 -1.03 -23.03
N PHE A 96 3.29 -0.09 -23.05
CA PHE A 96 4.38 -0.09 -24.03
C PHE A 96 5.70 -0.60 -23.50
N ALA A 97 5.95 -0.67 -22.19
CA ALA A 97 7.23 -1.13 -21.63
C ALA A 97 7.11 -2.09 -20.44
N ASN A 98 5.89 -2.51 -20.08
CA ASN A 98 5.59 -3.29 -18.88
C ASN A 98 6.18 -2.69 -17.60
N ILE A 99 6.26 -1.36 -17.52
CA ILE A 99 6.78 -0.66 -16.34
C ILE A 99 5.63 -0.36 -15.39
N ASP A 100 5.82 -0.68 -14.12
CA ASP A 100 4.87 -0.40 -13.05
C ASP A 100 4.97 1.09 -12.66
N ALA A 101 4.30 1.94 -13.42
CA ALA A 101 4.33 3.39 -13.22
C ALA A 101 3.23 3.87 -12.28
N TYR A 102 3.59 4.69 -11.29
CA TYR A 102 2.70 5.18 -10.24
C TYR A 102 2.43 6.68 -10.38
N PRO A 103 1.18 7.11 -10.56
CA PRO A 103 0.86 8.54 -10.67
C PRO A 103 0.99 9.24 -9.31
N ILE A 104 1.76 10.33 -9.25
CA ILE A 104 1.92 11.17 -8.07
C ILE A 104 1.75 12.63 -8.48
N VAL A 105 0.96 13.37 -7.70
CA VAL A 105 0.86 14.83 -7.81
C VAL A 105 1.40 15.43 -6.53
N VAL A 106 2.38 16.32 -6.65
CA VAL A 106 2.98 17.05 -5.54
C VAL A 106 2.34 18.43 -5.44
N ASN A 107 1.56 18.65 -4.40
CA ASN A 107 0.83 19.89 -4.19
C ASN A 107 1.68 20.95 -3.47
N THR A 108 2.73 21.47 -4.11
CA THR A 108 3.48 22.62 -3.59
C THR A 108 4.11 23.46 -4.70
N HIS A 109 4.17 24.78 -4.46
CA HIS A 109 4.90 25.71 -5.31
C HIS A 109 6.39 25.86 -4.89
N ASP A 110 6.76 25.38 -3.70
CA ASP A 110 8.14 25.39 -3.24
C ASP A 110 8.94 24.26 -3.92
N ILE A 111 9.95 24.65 -4.69
CA ILE A 111 10.77 23.72 -5.46
C ILE A 111 11.73 22.92 -4.56
N GLU A 112 12.21 23.49 -3.45
CA GLU A 112 13.06 22.76 -2.50
C GLU A 112 12.23 21.70 -1.77
N GLN A 113 11.00 22.06 -1.39
CA GLN A 113 10.06 21.10 -0.80
C GLN A 113 9.74 19.97 -1.79
N THR A 114 9.53 20.30 -3.07
CA THR A 114 9.34 19.32 -4.14
C THR A 114 10.55 18.38 -4.24
N ALA A 115 11.77 18.91 -4.22
CA ALA A 115 13.00 18.11 -4.26
C ALA A 115 13.13 17.16 -3.05
N ARG A 116 12.79 17.63 -1.84
CA ARG A 116 12.79 16.81 -0.62
C ARG A 116 11.76 15.70 -0.67
N ILE A 117 10.55 15.97 -1.16
CA ILE A 117 9.50 14.97 -1.34
C ILE A 117 10.00 13.87 -2.29
N ILE A 118 10.50 14.24 -3.47
CA ILE A 118 11.00 13.27 -4.47
C ILE A 118 12.16 12.44 -3.89
N SER A 119 13.09 13.08 -3.18
CA SER A 119 14.21 12.39 -2.53
C SER A 119 13.76 11.36 -1.49
N ASN A 120 12.69 11.65 -0.75
CA ASN A 120 12.12 10.74 0.25
C ASN A 120 11.31 9.59 -0.34
N LEU A 121 10.88 9.68 -1.60
CA LEU A 121 10.18 8.62 -2.33
C LEU A 121 11.13 7.55 -2.90
N THR A 122 12.44 7.81 -2.93
CA THR A 122 13.47 6.95 -3.52
C THR A 122 13.49 5.48 -3.05
N PRO A 123 13.10 5.12 -1.81
CA PRO A 123 13.02 3.71 -1.42
C PRO A 123 12.07 2.89 -2.30
N ASN A 124 10.99 3.50 -2.81
CA ASN A 124 9.87 2.81 -3.45
C ASN A 124 10.07 2.53 -4.94
N PHE A 125 10.93 3.31 -5.60
CA PHE A 125 11.00 3.37 -7.05
C PHE A 125 12.43 3.13 -7.55
N ALA A 126 12.53 2.57 -8.75
CA ALA A 126 13.77 2.44 -9.50
C ALA A 126 14.03 3.63 -10.42
N GLY A 127 13.10 4.57 -10.56
CA GLY A 127 13.29 5.80 -11.35
C GLY A 127 12.11 6.77 -11.26
N PHE A 128 12.29 7.98 -11.80
CA PHE A 128 11.29 9.05 -11.76
C PHE A 128 11.06 9.72 -13.10
N ASP A 129 9.81 9.84 -13.50
CA ASP A 129 9.41 10.69 -14.61
C ASP A 129 8.83 12.01 -14.07
N LEU A 130 9.54 13.13 -14.29
CA LEU A 130 9.03 14.46 -13.97
C LEU A 130 8.23 14.95 -15.19
N ASP A 131 6.91 14.96 -15.06
CA ASP A 131 5.95 15.30 -16.11
C ASP A 131 5.32 16.67 -15.90
N ASP A 132 5.32 17.46 -16.97
CA ASP A 132 4.73 18.81 -17.02
C ASP A 132 5.20 19.75 -15.89
N PHE A 133 6.51 19.73 -15.63
CA PHE A 133 7.21 20.75 -14.86
C PHE A 133 7.66 21.90 -15.76
N LEU A 134 7.62 23.13 -15.25
CA LEU A 134 8.27 24.26 -15.93
C LEU A 134 9.77 23.99 -16.13
N PRO A 135 10.36 24.40 -17.27
CA PRO A 135 11.78 24.15 -17.56
C PRO A 135 12.74 24.64 -16.48
N GLU A 136 12.52 25.84 -15.94
CA GLU A 136 13.34 26.45 -14.90
C GLU A 136 13.29 25.68 -13.57
N ARG A 137 12.11 25.16 -13.20
CA ARG A 137 11.93 24.34 -11.99
C ARG A 137 12.65 23.01 -12.15
N THR A 138 12.49 22.40 -13.32
CA THR A 138 13.13 21.13 -13.66
C THR A 138 14.65 21.23 -13.63
N ALA A 139 15.23 22.35 -14.10
CA ALA A 139 16.68 22.59 -14.04
C ALA A 139 17.19 22.71 -12.59
N ILE A 140 16.41 23.31 -11.69
CA ILE A 140 16.73 23.35 -10.25
C ILE A 140 16.71 21.94 -9.65
N LEU A 141 15.68 21.15 -9.97
CA LEU A 141 15.58 19.76 -9.51
C LEU A 141 16.74 18.90 -10.02
N GLU A 142 17.13 19.06 -11.28
CA GLU A 142 18.29 18.34 -11.81
C GLU A 142 19.56 18.69 -11.05
N ASN A 143 19.82 19.98 -10.82
CA ASN A 143 20.98 20.41 -10.03
C ASN A 143 20.92 19.88 -8.59
N TRP A 144 19.73 19.81 -7.99
CA TRP A 144 19.53 19.23 -6.66
C TRP A 144 19.84 17.74 -6.63
N PHE A 145 19.43 17.00 -7.65
CA PHE A 145 19.60 15.54 -7.70
C PHE A 145 20.98 15.10 -8.18
N ASN A 146 21.72 15.99 -8.85
CA ASN A 146 23.01 15.67 -9.45
C ASN A 146 24.02 15.19 -8.39
N GLY A 147 24.40 13.91 -8.44
CA GLY A 147 25.29 13.24 -7.48
C GLY A 147 24.59 12.61 -6.27
N ASP A 148 23.36 13.04 -5.94
CA ASP A 148 22.61 12.58 -4.77
C ASP A 148 21.62 11.46 -5.10
N LEU A 149 20.96 11.52 -6.27
CA LEU A 149 20.09 10.44 -6.74
C LEU A 149 20.86 9.49 -7.68
N LYS A 150 20.89 8.22 -7.29
CA LYS A 150 21.54 7.13 -8.02
C LYS A 150 20.51 6.29 -8.80
N MET A 151 19.69 6.97 -9.60
CA MET A 151 18.60 6.36 -10.37
C MET A 151 18.24 7.19 -11.62
N PRO A 152 17.63 6.59 -12.66
CA PRO A 152 17.21 7.29 -13.85
C PRO A 152 16.06 8.26 -13.54
N VAL A 153 16.25 9.52 -13.93
CA VAL A 153 15.24 10.58 -13.86
C VAL A 153 15.02 11.16 -15.26
N LEU A 154 13.77 11.19 -15.73
CA LEU A 154 13.39 11.92 -16.94
C LEU A 154 12.91 13.33 -16.56
N TYR A 155 13.64 14.33 -17.05
CA TYR A 155 13.33 15.73 -16.81
C TYR A 155 12.40 16.28 -17.91
N SER A 156 11.32 16.96 -17.52
CA SER A 156 10.30 17.53 -18.43
C SER A 156 10.92 18.31 -19.61
N TYR A 157 11.88 19.21 -19.35
CA TYR A 157 12.47 20.06 -20.39
C TYR A 157 13.27 19.29 -21.45
N ARG A 158 13.70 18.05 -21.17
CA ARG A 158 14.41 17.21 -22.14
C ARG A 158 13.47 16.49 -23.09
N LYS A 159 12.20 16.33 -22.72
CA LYS A 159 11.21 15.58 -23.51
C LYS A 159 10.94 16.17 -24.90
N PRO A 160 10.81 17.49 -25.11
CA PRO A 160 10.63 18.05 -26.46
C PRO A 160 11.73 17.64 -27.44
N ASN A 161 12.98 17.53 -26.99
CA ASN A 161 14.11 17.11 -27.83
C ASN A 161 14.05 15.63 -28.21
N ILE A 162 13.41 14.79 -27.39
CA ILE A 162 13.17 13.36 -27.67
C ILE A 162 12.20 13.21 -28.85
N PHE A 163 11.22 14.11 -28.97
CA PHE A 163 10.24 14.12 -30.06
C PHE A 163 10.75 14.79 -31.35
N LEU A 164 11.91 15.46 -31.32
CA LEU A 164 12.58 15.91 -32.55
C LEU A 164 13.14 14.75 -33.40
N ALA A 165 13.16 13.52 -32.89
CA ALA A 165 13.39 12.31 -33.68
C ALA A 165 12.37 12.14 -34.82
N GLU A 166 11.17 12.77 -34.71
CA GLU A 166 10.19 12.86 -35.80
C GLU A 166 10.66 13.68 -37.02
N GLN A 167 11.79 14.39 -36.90
CA GLN A 167 12.40 15.17 -37.98
C GLN A 167 13.31 14.34 -38.90
N TRP A 168 13.52 13.05 -38.66
CA TRP A 168 14.14 12.18 -39.68
C TRP A 168 13.15 11.90 -40.80
N ALA A 169 13.43 12.52 -41.94
CA ALA A 169 12.53 12.62 -43.09
C ALA A 169 11.96 11.26 -43.56
N ASP A 170 12.70 10.16 -43.39
CA ASP A 170 12.34 8.82 -43.88
C ASP A 170 11.39 8.02 -42.95
N LEU A 171 11.27 8.44 -41.69
CA LEU A 171 10.49 7.78 -40.63
C LEU A 171 9.29 8.58 -40.13
N LYS A 172 9.12 9.82 -40.61
CA LYS A 172 8.02 10.70 -40.23
C LYS A 172 6.66 10.05 -40.48
N GLY A 173 5.85 9.94 -39.41
CA GLY A 173 4.53 9.30 -39.44
C GLY A 173 4.54 7.76 -39.44
N LYS A 174 5.71 7.11 -39.36
CA LYS A 174 5.85 5.65 -39.28
C LYS A 174 6.11 5.16 -37.85
N ILE A 175 6.79 5.96 -37.03
CA ILE A 175 7.02 5.68 -35.60
C ILE A 175 6.03 6.46 -34.76
N ASN A 176 5.42 5.78 -33.79
CA ASN A 176 4.55 6.35 -32.77
C ASN A 176 5.44 7.00 -31.70
N PRO A 177 5.36 8.32 -31.47
CA PRO A 177 6.20 8.98 -30.47
C PRO A 177 5.99 8.45 -29.04
N ASN A 178 4.82 7.87 -28.75
CA ASN A 178 4.49 7.40 -27.40
C ASN A 178 5.29 6.17 -26.96
N ILE A 179 6.00 5.48 -27.87
CA ILE A 179 6.86 4.33 -27.51
C ILE A 179 8.27 4.74 -27.09
N ILE A 180 8.69 5.99 -27.36
CA ILE A 180 10.08 6.41 -27.17
C ILE A 180 10.44 6.53 -25.68
N LEU A 181 9.64 7.25 -24.88
CA LEU A 181 9.90 7.41 -23.44
C LEU A 181 9.84 6.06 -22.69
N PRO A 182 8.81 5.21 -22.91
CA PRO A 182 8.80 3.88 -22.31
C PRO A 182 10.03 3.04 -22.68
N ALA A 183 10.49 3.08 -23.94
CA ALA A 183 11.67 2.36 -24.37
C ALA A 183 12.97 2.87 -23.74
N ILE A 184 13.14 4.19 -23.58
CA ILE A 184 14.30 4.77 -22.88
C ILE A 184 14.33 4.28 -21.44
N PHE A 185 13.22 4.39 -20.72
CA PHE A 185 13.14 3.91 -19.35
C PHE A 185 13.38 2.41 -19.27
N ARG A 186 12.88 1.61 -20.21
CA ARG A 186 13.08 0.17 -20.24
C ARG A 186 14.56 -0.20 -20.27
N GLY A 187 15.30 0.40 -21.21
CA GLY A 187 16.75 0.22 -21.33
C GLY A 187 17.50 0.64 -20.07
N ALA A 188 17.13 1.78 -19.48
CA ALA A 188 17.75 2.29 -18.27
C ALA A 188 17.46 1.41 -17.03
N LEU A 189 16.21 0.94 -16.86
CA LEU A 189 15.80 0.15 -15.70
C LEU A 189 16.42 -1.26 -15.70
N ASP A 190 16.49 -1.92 -16.86
CA ASP A 190 17.02 -3.29 -16.92
C ASP A 190 18.51 -3.35 -16.52
N VAL A 191 19.30 -2.32 -16.84
CA VAL A 191 20.71 -2.21 -16.40
C VAL A 191 20.88 -1.46 -15.08
N ARG A 192 19.77 -1.07 -14.43
CA ARG A 192 19.74 -0.19 -13.24
C ARG A 192 20.65 1.03 -13.40
N ALA A 193 20.44 1.82 -14.46
CA ALA A 193 21.26 3.00 -14.71
C ALA A 193 21.20 4.02 -13.55
N TYR A 194 22.33 4.65 -13.22
CA TYR A 194 22.41 5.71 -12.20
C TYR A 194 21.74 7.01 -12.61
N MET A 195 21.53 7.23 -13.90
CA MET A 195 20.94 8.42 -14.50
C MET A 195 20.54 8.13 -15.95
N ILE A 196 19.81 9.06 -16.57
CA ILE A 196 19.63 9.10 -18.02
C ILE A 196 20.49 10.27 -18.54
N SER A 197 21.61 9.96 -19.19
CA SER A 197 22.58 10.97 -19.63
C SER A 197 22.27 11.57 -21.01
N ASP A 198 22.96 12.66 -21.35
CA ASP A 198 22.85 13.27 -22.68
C ASP A 198 23.32 12.33 -23.79
N GLU A 199 24.30 11.46 -23.51
CA GLU A 199 24.72 10.41 -24.44
C GLU A 199 23.60 9.41 -24.73
N MET A 200 22.75 9.10 -23.73
CA MET A 200 21.60 8.20 -23.92
C MET A 200 20.53 8.84 -24.80
N TYR A 201 20.33 10.17 -24.72
CA TYR A 201 19.46 10.88 -25.66
C TYR A 201 20.08 10.97 -27.06
N GLY A 202 21.40 11.13 -27.15
CA GLY A 202 22.13 11.25 -28.42
C GLY A 202 22.08 9.99 -29.29
N VAL A 203 21.89 8.80 -28.69
CA VAL A 203 21.82 7.53 -29.44
C VAL A 203 20.45 7.21 -30.02
N LEU A 204 19.41 8.00 -29.72
CA LEU A 204 18.08 7.82 -30.33
C LEU A 204 18.18 7.87 -31.87
N GLY A 205 19.05 8.76 -32.38
CA GLY A 205 19.59 8.84 -33.74
C GLY A 205 19.77 7.48 -34.40
N LYS A 206 20.87 6.92 -33.93
CA LYS A 206 21.39 5.65 -34.34
C LYS A 206 20.39 4.51 -34.10
N ALA A 207 19.62 4.56 -33.02
CA ALA A 207 18.64 3.51 -32.72
C ALA A 207 17.55 3.39 -33.80
N LEU A 208 16.99 4.50 -34.29
CA LEU A 208 16.02 4.38 -35.38
C LEU A 208 16.70 4.09 -36.72
N GLU A 209 17.91 4.58 -36.97
CA GLU A 209 18.69 4.21 -38.16
C GLU A 209 19.01 2.70 -38.21
N ASP A 210 19.46 2.11 -37.10
CA ASP A 210 19.76 0.68 -36.97
C ASP A 210 18.48 -0.16 -37.10
N THR A 211 17.33 0.38 -36.66
CA THR A 211 16.03 -0.20 -36.96
C THR A 211 15.81 -0.23 -38.47
N VAL A 212 16.08 0.89 -39.17
CA VAL A 212 15.87 1.10 -40.63
C VAL A 212 16.83 0.29 -41.53
N ASN A 213 18.07 0.11 -41.10
CA ASN A 213 19.12 -0.50 -41.92
C ASN A 213 19.09 -2.04 -41.89
N SER A 214 18.25 -2.65 -41.06
CA SER A 214 17.97 -4.08 -41.15
C SER A 214 17.23 -4.37 -42.48
N LYS A 215 17.76 -5.28 -43.31
CA LYS A 215 17.30 -5.60 -44.69
C LYS A 215 15.81 -6.02 -44.85
N LEU A 216 14.99 -5.94 -43.81
CA LEU A 216 13.63 -6.48 -43.71
C LEU A 216 12.51 -5.43 -43.90
N ILE A 217 12.83 -4.14 -44.05
CA ILE A 217 11.83 -3.06 -43.89
C ILE A 217 10.92 -2.80 -45.07
N LEU A 218 11.29 -3.24 -46.28
CA LEU A 218 10.39 -3.12 -47.42
C LEU A 218 9.16 -4.05 -47.27
N GLU A 219 9.14 -4.95 -46.28
CA GLU A 219 8.06 -5.92 -46.06
C GLU A 219 7.35 -5.81 -44.69
N CYS A 220 7.85 -5.01 -43.74
CA CYS A 220 7.27 -4.90 -42.39
C CYS A 220 6.09 -3.92 -42.31
N SER A 221 5.09 -4.25 -41.49
CA SER A 221 3.98 -3.35 -41.16
C SER A 221 4.43 -2.18 -40.26
N THR A 222 3.69 -1.06 -40.27
CA THR A 222 3.93 0.07 -39.33
C THR A 222 3.92 -0.37 -37.87
N TYR A 223 3.04 -1.31 -37.51
CA TYR A 223 2.97 -1.86 -36.16
C TYR A 223 4.27 -2.58 -35.78
N GLU A 224 4.75 -3.49 -36.64
CA GLU A 224 5.98 -4.24 -36.41
C GLU A 224 7.21 -3.33 -36.34
N LEU A 225 7.25 -2.28 -37.18
CA LEU A 225 8.31 -1.28 -37.15
C LEU A 225 8.39 -0.55 -35.80
N ASN A 226 7.23 -0.25 -35.19
CA ASN A 226 7.17 0.36 -33.86
C ASN A 226 7.73 -0.55 -32.77
N LEU A 227 7.36 -1.83 -32.76
CA LEU A 227 7.87 -2.77 -31.76
C LEU A 227 9.39 -2.90 -31.83
N ARG A 228 9.93 -3.05 -33.05
CA ARG A 228 11.39 -3.14 -33.28
C ARG A 228 12.12 -1.86 -32.89
N ALA A 229 11.55 -0.69 -33.22
CA ALA A 229 12.12 0.60 -32.83
C ALA A 229 12.19 0.76 -31.30
N ALA A 230 11.13 0.39 -30.58
CA ALA A 230 11.11 0.42 -29.12
C ALA A 230 12.22 -0.47 -28.53
N ALA A 231 12.33 -1.71 -28.98
CA ALA A 231 13.37 -2.63 -28.53
C ALA A 231 14.79 -2.12 -28.84
N ARG A 232 15.00 -1.57 -30.04
CA ARG A 232 16.29 -1.01 -30.45
C ARG A 232 16.66 0.23 -29.64
N ILE A 233 15.70 1.10 -29.31
CA ILE A 233 15.95 2.22 -28.40
C ILE A 233 16.43 1.70 -27.03
N ALA A 234 15.73 0.72 -26.45
CA ALA A 234 16.12 0.14 -25.17
C ALA A 234 17.53 -0.48 -25.22
N TYR A 235 17.86 -1.19 -26.31
CA TYR A 235 19.21 -1.72 -26.58
C TYR A 235 20.28 -0.62 -26.51
N HIS A 236 20.10 0.47 -27.27
CA HIS A 236 21.11 1.52 -27.33
C HIS A 236 21.25 2.28 -26.00
N VAL A 237 20.14 2.51 -25.29
CA VAL A 237 20.18 3.12 -23.96
C VAL A 237 20.94 2.23 -22.98
N ALA A 238 20.63 0.92 -22.94
CA ALA A 238 21.37 -0.04 -22.11
C ALA A 238 22.85 -0.10 -22.49
N LYS A 239 23.16 -0.11 -23.79
CA LYS A 239 24.53 -0.10 -24.30
C LYS A 239 25.32 1.13 -23.87
N VAL A 240 24.74 2.32 -24.01
CA VAL A 240 25.39 3.56 -23.54
C VAL A 240 25.61 3.51 -22.04
N ALA A 241 24.62 3.06 -21.26
CA ALA A 241 24.76 2.92 -19.81
C ALA A 241 25.94 2.01 -19.43
N VAL A 242 26.09 0.87 -20.10
CA VAL A 242 27.21 -0.07 -19.88
C VAL A 242 28.54 0.55 -20.33
N ASP A 243 28.60 1.09 -21.55
CA ASP A 243 29.83 1.62 -22.16
C ASP A 243 30.38 2.85 -21.40
N THR A 244 29.50 3.63 -20.77
CA THR A 244 29.86 4.84 -19.99
C THR A 244 30.07 4.56 -18.49
N GLY A 245 29.78 3.34 -18.03
CA GLY A 245 29.83 2.99 -16.61
C GLY A 245 28.66 3.54 -15.78
N ALA A 246 27.59 4.02 -16.42
CA ALA A 246 26.37 4.46 -15.74
C ALA A 246 25.47 3.29 -15.29
N ALA A 247 25.70 2.06 -15.77
CA ALA A 247 24.95 0.86 -15.38
C ALA A 247 25.38 0.32 -14.00
N GLN A 248 24.41 -0.01 -13.14
CA GLN A 248 24.66 -0.71 -11.86
C GLN A 248 24.72 -2.23 -12.04
N LEU A 249 24.06 -2.75 -13.09
CA LEU A 249 24.09 -4.17 -13.45
C LEU A 249 24.71 -4.35 -14.82
N PHE A 250 25.64 -5.31 -14.93
CA PHE A 250 26.21 -5.69 -16.21
C PHE A 250 25.30 -6.71 -16.92
N ILE A 251 24.27 -6.21 -17.61
CA ILE A 251 23.42 -7.00 -18.49
C ILE A 251 23.83 -6.72 -19.94
N ALA A 252 23.96 -7.78 -20.75
CA ALA A 252 24.21 -7.63 -22.17
C ALA A 252 23.06 -6.83 -22.83
N PRO A 253 23.33 -5.74 -23.58
CA PRO A 253 22.29 -4.97 -24.23
C PRO A 253 21.38 -5.82 -25.15
N GLU A 254 21.92 -6.88 -25.75
CA GLU A 254 21.17 -7.85 -26.55
C GLU A 254 20.09 -8.57 -25.72
N SER A 255 20.37 -8.90 -24.45
CA SER A 255 19.39 -9.51 -23.56
C SER A 255 18.28 -8.54 -23.15
N VAL A 256 18.58 -7.23 -23.06
CA VAL A 256 17.57 -6.19 -22.84
C VAL A 256 16.64 -6.10 -24.05
N GLU A 257 17.20 -6.13 -25.26
CA GLU A 257 16.43 -6.13 -26.50
C GLU A 257 15.52 -7.35 -26.61
N GLU A 258 16.06 -8.56 -26.41
CA GLU A 258 15.34 -9.83 -26.48
C GLU A 258 14.17 -9.87 -25.49
N LYS A 259 14.44 -9.58 -24.22
CA LYS A 259 13.40 -9.49 -23.17
C LYS A 259 12.30 -8.51 -23.53
N TYR A 260 12.64 -7.37 -24.13
CA TYR A 260 11.65 -6.37 -24.50
C TYR A 260 10.84 -6.77 -25.73
N LEU A 261 11.46 -7.36 -26.75
CA LEU A 261 10.76 -7.94 -27.90
C LEU A 261 9.78 -9.03 -27.47
N ASP A 262 10.21 -9.93 -26.58
CA ASP A 262 9.37 -10.98 -26.02
C ASP A 262 8.09 -10.40 -25.40
N PHE A 263 8.20 -9.32 -24.64
CA PHE A 263 7.01 -8.63 -24.11
C PHE A 263 6.17 -7.96 -25.20
N LEU A 264 6.80 -7.28 -26.14
CA LEU A 264 6.08 -6.57 -27.20
C LEU A 264 5.30 -7.53 -28.12
N TYR A 265 5.81 -8.74 -28.36
CA TYR A 265 5.17 -9.76 -29.20
C TYR A 265 4.25 -10.70 -28.43
N GLU A 266 4.66 -11.19 -27.27
CA GLU A 266 3.91 -12.22 -26.52
C GLU A 266 3.12 -11.65 -25.33
N GLY A 267 3.29 -10.36 -25.04
CA GLY A 267 2.71 -9.67 -23.90
C GLY A 267 3.40 -10.04 -22.58
N LYS A 268 2.84 -9.57 -21.47
CA LYS A 268 3.38 -9.74 -20.11
C LYS A 268 3.71 -11.20 -19.69
N LYS A 269 3.14 -12.22 -20.34
CA LYS A 269 3.38 -13.63 -20.01
C LYS A 269 4.80 -14.11 -20.32
N SER A 270 5.54 -13.40 -21.18
CA SER A 270 6.95 -13.65 -21.48
C SER A 270 7.90 -12.84 -20.58
N TRP A 271 7.39 -11.87 -19.82
CA TRP A 271 8.20 -10.95 -19.02
C TRP A 271 8.78 -11.56 -17.74
N PHE A 272 8.13 -12.59 -17.21
CA PHE A 272 8.57 -13.29 -16.01
C PHE A 272 9.01 -14.71 -16.39
N GLU A 273 10.08 -15.20 -15.78
CA GLU A 273 10.22 -16.64 -15.62
C GLU A 273 8.95 -17.15 -14.95
N LYS A 274 8.17 -17.96 -15.66
CA LYS A 274 6.88 -18.43 -15.16
C LYS A 274 7.13 -19.14 -13.83
N PRO A 275 6.54 -18.68 -12.71
CA PRO A 275 6.66 -19.42 -11.48
C PRO A 275 6.09 -20.82 -11.73
N LEU A 276 6.90 -21.84 -11.44
CA LEU A 276 6.42 -23.22 -11.47
C LEU A 276 5.18 -23.30 -10.56
N PRO A 277 4.14 -24.04 -10.94
CA PRO A 277 2.87 -24.07 -10.21
C PRO A 277 2.99 -24.57 -8.77
N ASP A 278 4.10 -25.23 -8.43
CA ASP A 278 4.42 -25.64 -7.07
C ASP A 278 5.51 -24.73 -6.46
N TYR A 279 5.06 -23.75 -5.68
CA TYR A 279 5.91 -22.87 -4.87
C TYR A 279 6.24 -23.49 -3.51
N LYS A 280 5.78 -24.72 -3.25
CA LYS A 280 6.00 -25.43 -1.99
C LYS A 280 7.10 -26.47 -2.17
N SER A 281 8.33 -26.09 -1.83
CA SER A 281 9.35 -27.10 -1.57
C SER A 281 9.07 -27.74 -0.22
N ALA A 282 8.94 -29.07 -0.18
CA ALA A 282 8.79 -29.82 1.06
C ALA A 282 10.04 -29.76 1.97
N GLU A 283 11.19 -29.37 1.40
CA GLU A 283 12.46 -29.25 2.12
C GLU A 283 12.65 -27.87 2.76
N HIS A 284 11.88 -26.85 2.34
CA HIS A 284 12.01 -25.48 2.81
C HIS A 284 11.08 -25.16 3.98
N THR A 285 11.53 -24.27 4.87
CA THR A 285 10.64 -23.61 5.83
C THR A 285 9.65 -22.66 5.14
N LEU A 286 8.66 -22.15 5.87
CA LEU A 286 7.72 -21.15 5.35
C LEU A 286 8.45 -19.87 4.92
N GLU A 287 9.43 -19.44 5.70
CA GLU A 287 10.25 -18.26 5.44
C GLU A 287 11.11 -18.42 4.18
N GLU A 288 11.71 -19.59 3.99
CA GLU A 288 12.50 -19.91 2.78
C GLU A 288 11.62 -19.97 1.53
N ASN A 289 10.45 -20.58 1.62
CA ASN A 289 9.47 -20.57 0.54
C ASN A 289 8.97 -19.15 0.24
N SER A 290 8.74 -18.31 1.25
CA SER A 290 8.32 -16.91 1.05
C SER A 290 9.42 -16.08 0.39
N LEU A 291 10.69 -16.25 0.79
CA LEU A 291 11.82 -15.57 0.18
C LEU A 291 11.97 -15.93 -1.32
N GLU A 292 11.92 -17.23 -1.63
CA GLU A 292 12.00 -17.70 -3.02
C GLU A 292 10.78 -17.26 -3.85
N PHE A 293 9.61 -17.24 -3.22
CA PHE A 293 8.40 -16.71 -3.83
C PHE A 293 8.57 -15.25 -4.25
N HIS A 294 8.99 -14.38 -3.33
CA HIS A 294 9.25 -12.96 -3.60
C HIS A 294 10.33 -12.73 -4.66
N ARG A 295 11.39 -13.54 -4.65
CA ARG A 295 12.47 -13.51 -5.66
C ARG A 295 11.93 -13.82 -7.06
N ARG A 296 11.13 -14.88 -7.21
CA ARG A 296 10.60 -15.31 -8.53
C ARG A 296 9.58 -14.34 -9.10
N THR A 297 8.77 -13.74 -8.24
CA THR A 297 7.68 -12.84 -8.68
C THR A 297 8.12 -11.38 -8.73
N HIS A 298 9.30 -11.06 -8.17
CA HIS A 298 9.77 -9.70 -7.93
C HIS A 298 8.72 -8.88 -7.18
N GLY A 299 8.43 -9.29 -5.95
CA GLY A 299 7.32 -8.75 -5.17
C GLY A 299 5.95 -9.31 -5.55
N VAL A 300 4.88 -8.79 -4.95
CA VAL A 300 3.54 -9.43 -4.99
C VAL A 300 2.46 -8.60 -5.68
N ILE A 301 2.76 -7.36 -6.02
CA ILE A 301 1.86 -6.43 -6.72
C ILE A 301 2.49 -5.89 -8.00
N GLU A 302 1.64 -5.34 -8.86
CA GLU A 302 2.01 -4.60 -10.06
C GLU A 302 0.90 -3.62 -10.46
N THR A 303 1.18 -2.70 -11.36
CA THR A 303 0.13 -1.85 -11.95
C THR A 303 -0.54 -2.56 -13.12
N SER A 304 -1.75 -2.14 -13.48
CA SER A 304 -2.48 -2.62 -14.65
C SER A 304 -3.39 -1.52 -15.21
N THR A 305 -3.94 -1.79 -16.38
CA THR A 305 -4.87 -0.93 -17.10
C THR A 305 -6.26 -1.58 -17.11
N LYS A 306 -7.30 -0.79 -16.80
CA LYS A 306 -8.72 -1.21 -16.85
C LYS A 306 -9.29 -1.18 -18.28
N ILE A 307 -8.50 -0.68 -19.22
CA ILE A 307 -8.78 -0.59 -20.65
C ILE A 307 -7.57 -1.15 -21.41
N ASN A 308 -7.80 -1.74 -22.58
CA ASN A 308 -6.70 -2.15 -23.45
C ASN A 308 -6.34 -1.00 -24.39
N VAL A 309 -5.08 -0.57 -24.42
CA VAL A 309 -4.62 0.49 -25.32
C VAL A 309 -3.62 -0.10 -26.32
N ARG A 310 -4.13 -0.54 -27.48
CA ARG A 310 -3.31 -1.29 -28.46
C ARG A 310 -3.19 -0.61 -29.81
N THR A 311 -4.15 0.23 -30.15
CA THR A 311 -4.25 0.89 -31.45
C THR A 311 -4.17 2.40 -31.32
N GLN A 312 -3.86 3.07 -32.43
CA GLN A 312 -3.90 4.52 -32.51
C GLN A 312 -5.30 5.09 -32.15
N ASN A 313 -6.37 4.39 -32.55
CA ASN A 313 -7.74 4.75 -32.16
C ASN A 313 -7.96 4.65 -30.65
N ASP A 314 -7.39 3.65 -29.98
CA ASP A 314 -7.50 3.52 -28.52
C ASP A 314 -6.78 4.70 -27.83
N ILE A 315 -5.59 5.06 -28.32
CA ILE A 315 -4.86 6.24 -27.83
C ILE A 315 -5.71 7.49 -28.02
N GLU A 316 -6.27 7.70 -29.21
CA GLU A 316 -7.12 8.85 -29.52
C GLU A 316 -8.37 8.92 -28.63
N MET A 317 -8.97 7.76 -28.33
CA MET A 317 -10.16 7.63 -27.52
C MET A 317 -9.90 7.86 -26.02
N PHE A 318 -8.80 7.32 -25.47
CA PHE A 318 -8.59 7.22 -24.03
C PHE A 318 -7.45 8.08 -23.47
N CYS A 319 -6.40 8.30 -24.26
CA CYS A 319 -5.10 8.79 -23.77
C CYS A 319 -4.57 10.01 -24.54
N SER A 320 -5.30 10.52 -25.54
CA SER A 320 -4.83 11.68 -26.31
C SER A 320 -4.85 12.97 -25.47
N PRO A 321 -3.97 13.95 -25.78
CA PRO A 321 -3.95 15.23 -25.07
C PRO A 321 -5.33 15.89 -24.98
N ASN A 322 -6.08 15.91 -26.09
CA ASN A 322 -7.44 16.44 -26.13
C ASN A 322 -8.40 15.76 -25.13
N LYS A 323 -8.23 14.46 -24.87
CA LYS A 323 -9.05 13.71 -23.91
C LYS A 323 -8.62 13.96 -22.48
N VAL A 324 -7.31 14.04 -22.24
CA VAL A 324 -6.76 14.43 -20.94
C VAL A 324 -7.25 15.84 -20.58
N ASP A 325 -7.16 16.80 -21.49
CA ASP A 325 -7.66 18.17 -21.33
C ASP A 325 -9.16 18.22 -21.06
N GLN A 326 -9.94 17.41 -21.77
CA GLN A 326 -11.38 17.32 -21.54
C GLN A 326 -11.69 16.92 -20.10
N ILE A 327 -11.01 15.90 -19.57
CA ILE A 327 -11.21 15.44 -18.19
C ILE A 327 -10.70 16.46 -17.18
N THR A 328 -9.57 17.09 -17.47
CA THR A 328 -8.98 18.14 -16.64
C THR A 328 -9.94 19.31 -16.46
N LYS A 329 -10.56 19.78 -17.55
CA LYS A 329 -11.60 20.83 -17.51
C LYS A 329 -12.83 20.43 -16.72
N GLU A 330 -13.26 19.17 -16.79
CA GLU A 330 -14.38 18.69 -15.97
C GLU A 330 -14.06 18.78 -14.47
N ILE A 331 -12.83 18.42 -14.07
CA ILE A 331 -12.36 18.51 -12.68
C ILE A 331 -12.18 19.96 -12.24
N GLU A 332 -11.68 20.82 -13.12
CA GLU A 332 -11.53 22.26 -12.84
C GLU A 332 -12.89 22.93 -12.56
N LEU A 333 -13.94 22.51 -13.28
CA LEU A 333 -15.31 22.99 -13.05
C LEU A 333 -15.92 22.44 -11.75
N ASP A 334 -15.56 21.23 -11.34
CA ASP A 334 -16.01 20.60 -10.08
C ASP A 334 -14.98 19.57 -9.59
N TYR A 335 -14.21 19.98 -8.58
CA TYR A 335 -13.13 19.16 -8.00
C TYR A 335 -13.60 17.81 -7.46
N LYS A 336 -14.90 17.66 -7.12
CA LYS A 336 -15.44 16.37 -6.67
C LYS A 336 -15.39 15.31 -7.77
N LYS A 337 -15.44 15.72 -9.05
CA LYS A 337 -15.32 14.80 -10.18
C LYS A 337 -13.99 14.07 -10.23
N ALA A 338 -12.95 14.53 -9.54
CA ALA A 338 -11.70 13.78 -9.41
C ALA A 338 -11.93 12.38 -8.82
N TYR A 339 -12.87 12.21 -7.88
CA TYR A 339 -13.21 10.90 -7.30
C TYR A 339 -13.96 9.97 -8.28
N GLU A 340 -14.64 10.52 -9.29
CA GLU A 340 -15.40 9.76 -10.27
C GLU A 340 -14.59 9.47 -11.55
N LEU A 341 -13.73 10.42 -11.95
CA LEU A 341 -13.05 10.41 -13.25
C LEU A 341 -11.60 9.93 -13.19
N THR A 342 -11.07 9.70 -11.99
CA THR A 342 -9.67 9.31 -11.77
C THR A 342 -9.56 8.21 -10.69
N PRO A 343 -8.39 7.57 -10.52
CA PRO A 343 -8.15 6.55 -9.51
C PRO A 343 -8.39 7.03 -8.09
N LYS A 344 -8.40 8.35 -7.83
CA LYS A 344 -8.60 8.93 -6.49
C LYS A 344 -9.78 8.33 -5.73
N GLY A 345 -10.88 8.01 -6.40
CA GLY A 345 -12.06 7.40 -5.77
C GLY A 345 -11.86 6.02 -5.17
N ASN A 346 -10.76 5.34 -5.53
CA ASN A 346 -10.48 3.96 -5.12
C ASN A 346 -9.03 3.74 -4.64
N LEU A 347 -8.20 4.78 -4.66
CA LEU A 347 -6.77 4.69 -4.43
C LEU A 347 -6.40 5.06 -2.98
N VAL A 348 -5.64 4.20 -2.30
CA VAL A 348 -5.12 4.40 -0.95
C VAL A 348 -3.60 4.41 -0.96
N ALA A 349 -2.98 5.31 -0.18
CA ALA A 349 -1.55 5.21 0.09
C ALA A 349 -1.31 4.43 1.38
N ILE A 350 -0.46 3.39 1.33
CA ILE A 350 0.04 2.71 2.52
C ILE A 350 1.38 3.37 2.88
N ILE A 351 1.37 4.23 3.89
CA ILE A 351 2.54 5.01 4.30
C ILE A 351 3.26 4.33 5.45
N SER A 352 4.57 4.12 5.30
CA SER A 352 5.45 3.68 6.38
C SER A 352 6.78 4.46 6.36
N ASP A 353 7.52 4.46 7.46
CA ASP A 353 8.92 4.90 7.54
C ASP A 353 9.88 3.73 7.89
N GLY A 354 9.35 2.50 7.93
CA GLY A 354 10.09 1.29 8.25
C GLY A 354 10.59 1.21 9.70
N SER A 355 10.07 2.07 10.60
CA SER A 355 10.60 2.20 11.96
C SER A 355 10.03 1.20 12.98
N ALA A 356 8.95 0.50 12.65
CA ALA A 356 8.33 -0.50 13.52
C ALA A 356 7.77 -1.69 12.73
N VAL A 357 8.52 -2.20 11.76
CA VAL A 357 8.05 -3.28 10.88
C VAL A 357 7.92 -4.59 11.65
N LEU A 358 6.68 -5.08 11.77
CA LEU A 358 6.36 -6.34 12.46
C LEU A 358 6.97 -6.38 13.88
N GLY A 359 7.59 -7.50 14.27
CA GLY A 359 8.35 -7.63 15.53
C GLY A 359 9.84 -7.26 15.40
N PHE A 360 10.28 -6.74 14.25
CA PHE A 360 11.71 -6.50 13.97
C PHE A 360 12.19 -5.10 14.36
N GLY A 361 11.27 -4.19 14.65
CA GLY A 361 11.57 -2.80 15.01
C GLY A 361 11.98 -1.98 13.79
N ASN A 362 12.96 -1.09 13.97
CA ASN A 362 13.41 -0.21 12.91
C ASN A 362 14.36 -0.95 11.96
N ILE A 363 13.88 -1.19 10.73
CA ILE A 363 14.64 -1.87 9.68
C ILE A 363 14.86 -0.99 8.45
N GLY A 364 14.29 0.21 8.44
CA GLY A 364 14.41 1.18 7.34
C GLY A 364 13.34 1.02 6.26
N ALA A 365 13.20 2.05 5.43
CA ALA A 365 12.12 2.20 4.45
C ALA A 365 12.09 1.07 3.41
N GLU A 366 13.24 0.76 2.78
CA GLU A 366 13.33 -0.28 1.76
C GLU A 366 12.99 -1.67 2.31
N ALA A 367 13.42 -1.97 3.54
CA ALA A 367 13.16 -3.26 4.18
C ALA A 367 11.69 -3.40 4.63
N GLY A 368 10.94 -2.31 4.75
CA GLY A 368 9.50 -2.31 5.00
C GLY A 368 8.65 -2.63 3.76
N LEU A 369 9.17 -2.41 2.54
CA LEU A 369 8.42 -2.57 1.29
C LEU A 369 7.71 -3.94 1.13
N PRO A 370 8.34 -5.09 1.44
CA PRO A 370 7.66 -6.38 1.29
C PRO A 370 6.34 -6.48 2.07
N VAL A 371 6.30 -5.94 3.30
CA VAL A 371 5.08 -5.93 4.14
C VAL A 371 4.03 -5.01 3.53
N MET A 372 4.43 -3.84 3.04
CA MET A 372 3.53 -2.87 2.41
C MET A 372 2.93 -3.40 1.10
N GLU A 373 3.71 -4.11 0.30
CA GLU A 373 3.20 -4.80 -0.90
C GLU A 373 2.21 -5.90 -0.54
N GLY A 374 2.50 -6.71 0.50
CA GLY A 374 1.57 -7.71 1.01
C GLY A 374 0.24 -7.10 1.44
N LYS A 375 0.26 -5.96 2.15
CA LYS A 375 -0.95 -5.20 2.49
C LYS A 375 -1.69 -4.67 1.28
N ALA A 376 -0.97 -4.14 0.28
CA ALA A 376 -1.58 -3.71 -0.98
C ALA A 376 -2.29 -4.87 -1.69
N ALA A 377 -1.67 -6.05 -1.71
CA ALA A 377 -2.29 -7.25 -2.25
C ALA A 377 -3.57 -7.63 -1.49
N LEU A 378 -3.64 -7.42 -0.17
CA LEU A 378 -4.85 -7.68 0.63
C LEU A 378 -5.95 -6.65 0.40
N PHE A 379 -5.61 -5.37 0.29
CA PHE A 379 -6.56 -4.32 -0.09
C PHE A 379 -7.26 -4.65 -1.42
N LYS A 380 -6.46 -5.05 -2.41
CA LYS A 380 -7.00 -5.44 -3.71
C LYS A 380 -7.83 -6.71 -3.57
N THR A 381 -7.25 -7.79 -3.06
CA THR A 381 -7.89 -9.12 -3.00
C THR A 381 -9.20 -9.11 -2.21
N LEU A 382 -9.24 -8.43 -1.06
CA LEU A 382 -10.36 -8.54 -0.12
C LEU A 382 -11.41 -7.43 -0.29
N ALA A 383 -11.08 -6.32 -0.96
CA ALA A 383 -11.97 -5.16 -1.01
C ALA A 383 -11.99 -4.41 -2.34
N GLY A 384 -11.18 -4.83 -3.33
CA GLY A 384 -11.07 -4.15 -4.61
C GLY A 384 -10.53 -2.74 -4.49
N VAL A 385 -9.80 -2.44 -3.41
CA VAL A 385 -9.16 -1.15 -3.17
C VAL A 385 -7.78 -1.18 -3.81
N ASP A 386 -7.49 -0.18 -4.65
CA ASP A 386 -6.14 0.00 -5.20
C ASP A 386 -5.27 0.65 -4.13
N ALA A 387 -4.15 0.03 -3.77
CA ALA A 387 -3.30 0.51 -2.68
C ALA A 387 -1.83 0.57 -3.11
N VAL A 388 -1.19 1.71 -2.86
CA VAL A 388 0.21 1.97 -3.26
C VAL A 388 1.08 1.97 -2.00
N PRO A 389 2.11 1.10 -1.92
CA PRO A 389 3.10 1.18 -0.86
C PRO A 389 3.98 2.42 -1.04
N ILE A 390 4.13 3.22 0.02
CA ILE A 390 5.01 4.38 0.08
C ILE A 390 5.78 4.35 1.41
N CYS A 391 6.95 3.75 1.38
CA CYS A 391 7.95 3.79 2.44
C CYS A 391 8.80 5.06 2.28
N LEU A 392 8.68 6.00 3.22
CA LEU A 392 9.41 7.26 3.22
C LEU A 392 10.75 7.12 3.93
N LYS A 393 11.80 7.71 3.35
CA LYS A 393 13.18 7.63 3.87
C LYS A 393 13.35 8.34 5.22
N THR A 394 12.63 9.44 5.44
CA THR A 394 12.68 10.22 6.69
C THR A 394 11.90 9.56 7.83
N GLN A 395 12.39 9.78 9.05
CA GLN A 395 11.71 9.41 10.30
C GLN A 395 11.40 10.64 11.15
N ASP A 396 11.58 11.85 10.62
CA ASP A 396 11.14 13.07 11.30
C ASP A 396 9.61 13.21 11.21
N PRO A 397 8.88 13.35 12.34
CA PRO A 397 7.43 13.48 12.31
C PRO A 397 6.92 14.66 11.48
N HIS A 398 7.59 15.81 11.52
CA HIS A 398 7.15 17.00 10.78
C HIS A 398 7.32 16.81 9.28
N GLU A 399 8.48 16.30 8.87
CA GLU A 399 8.77 16.00 7.46
C GLU A 399 7.81 14.93 6.91
N LEU A 400 7.52 13.87 7.69
CA LEU A 400 6.51 12.87 7.33
C LEU A 400 5.13 13.50 7.10
N ILE A 401 4.65 14.31 8.06
CA ILE A 401 3.35 14.98 7.95
C ILE A 401 3.29 15.86 6.71
N GLU A 402 4.37 16.61 6.45
CA GLU A 402 4.50 17.52 5.32
C GLU A 402 4.45 16.74 3.98
N ILE A 403 5.33 15.76 3.80
CA ILE A 403 5.38 14.94 2.59
C ILE A 403 4.02 14.29 2.32
N ILE A 404 3.44 13.61 3.32
CA ILE A 404 2.15 12.93 3.18
C ILE A 404 1.08 13.94 2.75
N SER A 405 1.05 15.13 3.36
CA SER A 405 0.07 16.17 3.04
C SER A 405 0.18 16.64 1.58
N HIS A 406 1.40 16.77 1.06
CA HIS A 406 1.64 17.25 -0.31
C HIS A 406 1.37 16.21 -1.39
N ILE A 407 1.48 14.90 -1.12
CA ILE A 407 1.21 13.85 -2.12
C ILE A 407 -0.24 13.34 -2.12
N THR A 408 -1.09 13.84 -1.23
CA THR A 408 -2.52 13.44 -1.13
C THR A 408 -3.42 13.64 -2.36
N PRO A 409 -3.14 14.51 -3.36
CA PRO A 409 -4.12 14.77 -4.41
C PRO A 409 -4.59 13.51 -5.17
N VAL A 410 -3.71 12.55 -5.43
CA VAL A 410 -4.07 11.29 -6.10
C VAL A 410 -4.79 10.27 -5.20
N PHE A 411 -4.73 10.42 -3.88
CA PHE A 411 -5.22 9.42 -2.92
C PHE A 411 -6.62 9.77 -2.38
N GLY A 412 -7.48 8.76 -2.30
CA GLY A 412 -8.78 8.81 -1.63
C GLY A 412 -8.73 8.43 -0.15
N GLY A 413 -7.59 7.95 0.35
CA GLY A 413 -7.36 7.64 1.76
C GLY A 413 -5.89 7.32 2.05
N ILE A 414 -5.51 7.40 3.33
CA ILE A 414 -4.15 7.15 3.84
C ILE A 414 -4.21 6.06 4.91
N ASN A 415 -3.47 4.97 4.69
CA ASN A 415 -3.24 3.92 5.67
C ASN A 415 -1.82 4.06 6.24
N LEU A 416 -1.69 4.50 7.49
CA LEU A 416 -0.39 4.55 8.19
C LEU A 416 -0.04 3.16 8.73
N GLU A 417 1.22 2.77 8.57
CA GLU A 417 1.69 1.41 8.86
C GLU A 417 3.12 1.38 9.39
N ASP A 418 3.38 0.54 10.40
CA ASP A 418 4.72 0.23 10.90
C ASP A 418 5.54 1.49 11.28
N ILE A 419 4.87 2.49 11.86
CA ILE A 419 5.49 3.72 12.39
C ILE A 419 5.63 3.62 13.91
N SER A 420 6.84 3.83 14.43
CA SER A 420 7.14 3.65 15.85
C SER A 420 6.37 4.60 16.78
N SER A 421 5.96 4.07 17.93
CA SER A 421 5.45 4.86 19.05
C SER A 421 6.61 5.58 19.78
N PRO A 422 6.44 6.83 20.27
CA PRO A 422 5.21 7.62 20.31
C PRO A 422 4.97 8.53 19.10
N ARG A 423 5.86 8.56 18.10
CA ARG A 423 5.78 9.47 16.94
C ARG A 423 4.50 9.26 16.13
N CYS A 424 4.08 8.00 15.97
CA CYS A 424 2.88 7.61 15.23
C CYS A 424 1.61 8.36 15.66
N PHE A 425 1.47 8.65 16.97
CA PHE A 425 0.30 9.35 17.50
C PHE A 425 0.21 10.80 17.06
N GLU A 426 1.36 11.49 16.99
CA GLU A 426 1.42 12.88 16.57
C GLU A 426 1.19 13.02 15.07
N ILE A 427 1.83 12.13 14.30
CA ILE A 427 1.67 12.03 12.84
C ILE A 427 0.21 11.79 12.49
N GLU A 428 -0.40 10.75 13.06
CA GLU A 428 -1.80 10.42 12.80
C GLU A 428 -2.73 11.58 13.18
N LYS A 429 -2.58 12.11 14.41
CA LYS A 429 -3.42 13.22 14.88
C LYS A 429 -3.36 14.40 13.92
N LYS A 430 -2.15 14.80 13.51
CA LYS A 430 -1.99 15.97 12.66
C LYS A 430 -2.56 15.74 11.27
N LEU A 431 -2.36 14.56 10.68
CA LEU A 431 -2.91 14.21 9.37
C LEU A 431 -4.45 14.14 9.40
N VAL A 432 -5.05 13.58 10.46
CA VAL A 432 -6.52 13.56 10.63
C VAL A 432 -7.09 14.98 10.76
N GLU A 433 -6.33 15.91 11.36
CA GLU A 433 -6.75 17.31 11.52
C GLU A 433 -6.59 18.14 10.23
N THR A 434 -5.58 17.85 9.42
CA THR A 434 -5.25 18.66 8.23
C THR A 434 -5.86 18.14 6.94
N LEU A 435 -6.06 16.83 6.80
CA LEU A 435 -6.53 16.21 5.57
C LEU A 435 -8.06 16.08 5.53
N ASN A 436 -8.63 16.19 4.33
CA ASN A 436 -10.05 15.95 4.06
C ASN A 436 -10.31 14.58 3.39
N ILE A 437 -9.47 13.60 3.72
CA ILE A 437 -9.56 12.19 3.30
C ILE A 437 -9.32 11.30 4.53
N PRO A 438 -9.86 10.07 4.58
CA PRO A 438 -9.71 9.20 5.73
C PRO A 438 -8.26 8.80 5.94
N VAL A 439 -7.77 9.02 7.16
CA VAL A 439 -6.47 8.55 7.66
C VAL A 439 -6.72 7.47 8.70
N PHE A 440 -6.03 6.34 8.58
CA PHE A 440 -6.17 5.19 9.48
C PHE A 440 -4.81 4.59 9.77
N HIS A 441 -4.42 4.50 11.04
CA HIS A 441 -3.26 3.71 11.42
C HIS A 441 -3.67 2.28 11.77
N ASP A 442 -3.24 1.29 10.97
CA ASP A 442 -3.71 -0.09 11.10
C ASP A 442 -3.20 -0.77 12.37
N ASP A 443 -1.91 -0.62 12.71
CA ASP A 443 -1.34 -1.17 13.96
C ASP A 443 -2.04 -0.68 15.23
N GLN A 444 -2.64 0.51 15.17
CA GLN A 444 -3.46 1.07 16.24
C GLN A 444 -4.90 0.58 16.13
N HIS A 445 -5.62 1.10 15.15
CA HIS A 445 -7.07 1.00 15.09
C HIS A 445 -7.55 -0.27 14.43
N GLY A 446 -6.79 -0.83 13.49
CA GLY A 446 -7.03 -2.14 12.90
C GLY A 446 -6.98 -3.22 13.99
N THR A 447 -5.88 -3.25 14.75
CA THR A 447 -5.70 -4.09 15.92
C THR A 447 -6.85 -3.91 16.93
N ALA A 448 -7.21 -2.66 17.26
CA ALA A 448 -8.30 -2.39 18.20
C ALA A 448 -9.66 -2.96 17.73
N VAL A 449 -9.98 -2.81 16.44
CA VAL A 449 -11.22 -3.31 15.84
C VAL A 449 -11.31 -4.84 15.95
N VAL A 450 -10.25 -5.55 15.57
CA VAL A 450 -10.27 -7.04 15.58
C VAL A 450 -10.18 -7.62 16.98
N VAL A 451 -9.46 -6.97 17.90
CA VAL A 451 -9.45 -7.34 19.31
C VAL A 451 -10.84 -7.14 19.91
N LEU A 452 -11.50 -6.02 19.65
CA LEU A 452 -12.86 -5.79 20.14
C LEU A 452 -13.84 -6.83 19.57
N ALA A 453 -13.72 -7.19 18.29
CA ALA A 453 -14.57 -8.21 17.67
C ALA A 453 -14.44 -9.57 18.37
N GLY A 454 -13.20 -10.04 18.58
CA GLY A 454 -12.94 -11.28 19.32
C GLY A 454 -13.40 -11.17 20.78
N PHE A 455 -13.17 -10.02 21.43
CA PHE A 455 -13.57 -9.76 22.81
C PHE A 455 -15.09 -9.85 23.00
N ILE A 456 -15.88 -9.27 22.09
CA ILE A 456 -17.36 -9.33 22.12
C ILE A 456 -17.83 -10.78 22.12
N ASN A 457 -17.27 -11.62 21.25
CA ASN A 457 -17.65 -13.02 21.13
C ASN A 457 -17.13 -13.88 22.30
N ALA A 458 -15.92 -13.62 22.78
CA ALA A 458 -15.40 -14.26 23.99
C ALA A 458 -16.27 -13.94 25.22
N LEU A 459 -16.69 -12.69 25.36
CA LEU A 459 -17.55 -12.27 26.48
C LEU A 459 -18.87 -13.06 26.51
N LYS A 460 -19.52 -13.26 25.35
CA LYS A 460 -20.75 -14.08 25.22
C LYS A 460 -20.57 -15.50 25.79
N LEU A 461 -19.40 -16.12 25.62
CA LEU A 461 -19.10 -17.48 26.10
C LEU A 461 -18.74 -17.54 27.60
N THR A 462 -18.24 -16.44 28.14
CA THR A 462 -17.88 -16.38 29.57
C THR A 462 -19.10 -16.22 30.49
N ASP A 463 -20.23 -15.72 29.97
CA ASP A 463 -21.42 -15.32 30.73
C ASP A 463 -21.12 -14.22 31.78
N LYS A 464 -20.16 -13.35 31.47
CA LYS A 464 -19.75 -12.22 32.31
C LYS A 464 -20.33 -10.91 31.76
N LYS A 465 -20.59 -9.96 32.66
CA LYS A 465 -21.00 -8.59 32.29
C LYS A 465 -19.77 -7.72 32.08
N ILE A 466 -19.72 -6.98 30.97
CA ILE A 466 -18.56 -6.17 30.56
C ILE A 466 -18.14 -5.10 31.59
N GLU A 467 -19.09 -4.60 32.36
CA GLU A 467 -18.84 -3.59 33.40
C GLU A 467 -18.22 -4.16 34.68
N ASN A 468 -18.28 -5.48 34.88
CA ASN A 468 -17.85 -6.16 36.12
C ASN A 468 -16.54 -6.94 35.97
N ILE A 469 -15.93 -6.94 34.79
CA ILE A 469 -14.70 -7.69 34.51
C ILE A 469 -13.45 -6.84 34.75
N LYS A 470 -12.37 -7.52 35.12
CA LYS A 470 -11.00 -6.97 35.14
C LYS A 470 -10.25 -7.36 33.87
N VAL A 471 -9.79 -6.37 33.13
CA VAL A 471 -9.00 -6.55 31.90
C VAL A 471 -7.56 -6.08 32.15
N VAL A 472 -6.58 -6.93 31.86
CA VAL A 472 -5.16 -6.57 31.89
C VAL A 472 -4.62 -6.57 30.47
N VAL A 473 -4.11 -5.41 30.05
CA VAL A 473 -3.44 -5.23 28.76
C VAL A 473 -1.93 -5.14 29.02
N ASN A 474 -1.14 -6.05 28.45
CA ASN A 474 0.31 -5.97 28.55
C ASN A 474 0.89 -5.35 27.27
N GLY A 475 1.60 -4.25 27.45
CA GLY A 475 1.98 -3.31 26.41
C GLY A 475 1.39 -1.92 26.68
N ALA A 476 2.15 -0.89 26.31
CA ALA A 476 1.72 0.51 26.38
C ALA A 476 2.15 1.30 25.14
N GLY A 477 2.31 0.60 24.01
CA GLY A 477 2.54 1.16 22.68
C GLY A 477 1.22 1.54 21.99
N ALA A 478 1.33 1.85 20.69
CA ALA A 478 0.24 2.38 19.87
C ALA A 478 -0.99 1.46 19.86
N GLY A 479 -0.81 0.17 19.51
CA GLY A 479 -1.89 -0.83 19.50
C GLY A 479 -2.53 -1.04 20.87
N ALA A 480 -1.73 -1.14 21.94
CA ALA A 480 -2.23 -1.36 23.30
C ALA A 480 -3.08 -0.19 23.81
N ILE A 481 -2.66 1.05 23.52
CA ILE A 481 -3.42 2.26 23.87
C ILE A 481 -4.73 2.31 23.07
N ALA A 482 -4.69 2.08 21.76
CA ALA A 482 -5.88 2.10 20.91
C ALA A 482 -6.92 1.02 21.30
N VAL A 483 -6.46 -0.20 21.57
CA VAL A 483 -7.28 -1.30 22.09
C VAL A 483 -7.93 -0.90 23.41
N SER A 484 -7.15 -0.34 24.34
CA SER A 484 -7.65 0.08 25.64
C SER A 484 -8.72 1.17 25.52
N GLU A 485 -8.48 2.19 24.69
CA GLU A 485 -9.45 3.25 24.47
C GLU A 485 -10.75 2.75 23.85
N LEU A 486 -10.68 1.84 22.87
CA LEU A 486 -11.86 1.29 22.22
C LEU A 486 -12.65 0.37 23.15
N LEU A 487 -11.99 -0.42 24.01
CA LEU A 487 -12.65 -1.25 25.03
C LEU A 487 -13.35 -0.40 26.10
N LEU A 488 -12.71 0.68 26.58
CA LEU A 488 -13.33 1.62 27.52
C LEU A 488 -14.59 2.28 26.93
N GLN A 489 -14.52 2.69 25.66
CA GLN A 489 -15.66 3.27 24.94
C GLN A 489 -16.82 2.28 24.77
N ASN A 490 -16.51 0.98 24.74
CA ASN A 490 -17.49 -0.10 24.59
C ASN A 490 -17.92 -0.73 25.92
N GLY A 491 -17.56 -0.13 27.08
CA GLY A 491 -18.19 -0.43 28.36
C GLY A 491 -17.29 -1.03 29.43
N VAL A 492 -16.05 -1.41 29.10
CA VAL A 492 -15.09 -1.90 30.11
C VAL A 492 -14.82 -0.81 31.14
N LYS A 493 -14.86 -1.16 32.44
CA LYS A 493 -14.65 -0.22 33.56
C LYS A 493 -13.33 -0.41 34.30
N ASN A 494 -12.90 -1.65 34.49
CA ASN A 494 -11.64 -1.97 35.14
C ASN A 494 -10.64 -2.52 34.13
N LEU A 495 -9.87 -1.63 33.52
CA LEU A 495 -8.80 -1.96 32.58
C LEU A 495 -7.46 -1.46 33.12
N ILE A 496 -6.43 -2.29 33.13
CA ILE A 496 -5.08 -1.94 33.60
C ILE A 496 -4.08 -2.21 32.48
N LEU A 497 -3.28 -1.20 32.11
CA LEU A 497 -2.14 -1.40 31.22
C LEU A 497 -0.88 -1.70 32.05
N CYS A 498 -0.04 -2.60 31.56
CA CYS A 498 1.28 -2.90 32.12
C CYS A 498 2.35 -2.68 31.05
N ASP A 499 3.43 -1.98 31.39
CA ASP A 499 4.60 -1.84 30.51
C ASP A 499 5.83 -2.54 31.11
N THR A 500 7.01 -2.33 30.51
CA THR A 500 8.29 -2.92 30.94
C THR A 500 8.67 -2.59 32.40
N THR A 501 8.01 -1.61 32.99
CA THR A 501 8.27 -1.10 34.33
C THR A 501 7.06 -1.29 35.26
N GLY A 502 6.09 -2.10 34.85
CA GLY A 502 4.94 -2.52 35.65
C GLY A 502 3.63 -1.81 35.29
N ALA A 503 2.66 -1.90 36.21
CA ALA A 503 1.33 -1.34 36.03
C ALA A 503 1.35 0.19 35.86
N ILE A 504 0.64 0.69 34.86
CA ILE A 504 0.43 2.12 34.63
C ILE A 504 -0.71 2.61 35.52
N TYR A 505 -0.46 3.69 36.24
CA TYR A 505 -1.45 4.35 37.12
C TYR A 505 -1.22 5.86 37.15
N ASP A 506 -2.29 6.60 37.42
CA ASP A 506 -2.23 8.05 37.56
C ASP A 506 -1.32 8.48 38.72
N GLY A 507 -0.26 9.22 38.38
CA GLY A 507 0.81 9.68 39.28
C GLY A 507 2.11 8.86 39.22
N ARG A 508 2.17 7.80 38.40
CA ARG A 508 3.41 7.06 38.13
C ARG A 508 4.47 7.97 37.50
N GLN A 509 5.74 7.82 37.89
CA GLN A 509 6.86 8.66 37.41
C GLN A 509 7.75 7.94 36.39
N GLU A 510 8.06 6.66 36.64
CA GLU A 510 9.00 5.88 35.84
C GLU A 510 8.40 5.47 34.48
N GLY A 511 9.18 5.59 33.41
CA GLY A 511 8.81 5.09 32.08
C GLY A 511 7.61 5.76 31.41
N MET A 512 7.19 6.94 31.91
CA MET A 512 6.01 7.67 31.43
C MET A 512 6.30 8.61 30.26
N ASN A 513 5.28 8.87 29.44
CA ASN A 513 5.27 9.89 28.40
C ASN A 513 3.88 10.53 28.32
N LYS A 514 3.72 11.58 27.51
CA LYS A 514 2.45 12.33 27.38
C LYS A 514 1.23 11.44 27.09
N TYR A 515 1.39 10.36 26.33
CA TYR A 515 0.29 9.44 25.99
C TYR A 515 -0.02 8.44 27.11
N LYS A 516 1.02 7.92 27.78
CA LYS A 516 0.87 7.07 28.97
C LYS A 516 0.19 7.83 30.12
N GLU A 517 0.51 9.10 30.29
CA GLU A 517 -0.16 9.96 31.29
C GLU A 517 -1.64 10.16 30.98
N LEU A 518 -2.02 10.31 29.71
CA LEU A 518 -3.42 10.44 29.31
C LEU A 518 -4.21 9.17 29.56
N ILE A 519 -3.66 7.99 29.22
CA ILE A 519 -4.36 6.72 29.43
C ILE A 519 -4.41 6.34 30.92
N ALA A 520 -3.38 6.67 31.70
CA ALA A 520 -3.32 6.43 33.15
C ALA A 520 -4.47 7.11 33.91
N LYS A 521 -4.97 8.25 33.41
CA LYS A 521 -6.12 8.96 33.98
C LYS A 521 -7.47 8.28 33.70
N LYS A 522 -7.53 7.43 32.66
CA LYS A 522 -8.75 6.75 32.21
C LYS A 522 -8.81 5.28 32.64
N THR A 523 -7.69 4.72 33.09
CA THR A 523 -7.50 3.29 33.35
C THR A 523 -7.02 3.09 34.79
N ASN A 524 -6.98 1.83 35.21
CA ASN A 524 -6.54 1.40 36.53
C ASN A 524 -7.21 2.20 37.66
N PRO A 525 -8.56 2.14 37.77
CA PRO A 525 -9.33 2.98 38.71
C PRO A 525 -8.94 2.76 40.18
N HIS A 526 -8.34 1.61 40.50
CA HIS A 526 -7.89 1.27 41.85
C HIS A 526 -6.40 1.55 42.09
N LYS A 527 -5.68 2.12 41.10
CA LYS A 527 -4.24 2.40 41.14
C LYS A 527 -3.42 1.19 41.58
N GLU A 528 -3.78 0.00 41.08
CA GLU A 528 -3.03 -1.23 41.28
C GLU A 528 -1.58 -1.04 40.80
N LYS A 529 -0.63 -1.61 41.52
CA LYS A 529 0.82 -1.47 41.28
C LYS A 529 1.48 -2.84 41.25
N GLY A 530 2.71 -2.88 40.74
CA GLY A 530 3.54 -4.08 40.65
C GLY A 530 3.79 -4.47 39.20
N ASP A 531 4.42 -5.62 39.03
CA ASP A 531 4.69 -6.23 37.73
C ASP A 531 3.44 -6.91 37.13
N LEU A 532 3.59 -7.49 35.95
CA LEU A 532 2.51 -8.21 35.26
C LEU A 532 1.95 -9.35 36.11
N ALA A 533 2.82 -10.13 36.76
CA ALA A 533 2.42 -11.23 37.63
C ALA A 533 1.54 -10.76 38.79
N ALA A 534 1.75 -9.55 39.28
CA ALA A 534 0.95 -8.96 40.33
C ALA A 534 -0.44 -8.56 39.86
N VAL A 535 -0.54 -7.84 38.74
CA VAL A 535 -1.82 -7.27 38.29
C VAL A 535 -2.70 -8.24 37.53
N ILE A 536 -2.13 -9.30 36.93
CA ILE A 536 -2.91 -10.32 36.21
C ILE A 536 -3.76 -11.20 37.15
N ARG A 537 -3.44 -11.23 38.45
CA ARG A 537 -4.22 -11.97 39.45
C ARG A 537 -5.67 -11.51 39.47
N GLY A 538 -6.58 -12.49 39.34
CA GLY A 538 -8.02 -12.26 39.27
C GLY A 538 -8.50 -11.51 38.02
N ALA A 539 -7.67 -11.36 36.99
CA ALA A 539 -8.10 -10.80 35.72
C ALA A 539 -9.04 -11.77 34.98
N ASP A 540 -10.09 -11.25 34.35
CA ASP A 540 -10.98 -12.04 33.49
C ASP A 540 -10.43 -12.17 32.07
N PHE A 541 -9.78 -11.10 31.60
CA PHE A 541 -9.17 -11.01 30.29
C PHE A 541 -7.72 -10.56 30.42
N PHE A 542 -6.83 -11.27 29.73
CA PHE A 542 -5.47 -10.81 29.42
C PHE A 542 -5.39 -10.51 27.92
N ILE A 543 -4.79 -9.37 27.57
CA ILE A 543 -4.52 -8.98 26.18
C ILE A 543 -3.05 -8.57 26.07
N GLY A 544 -2.24 -9.39 25.42
CA GLY A 544 -0.83 -9.14 25.16
C GLY A 544 -0.61 -8.47 23.81
N LEU A 545 0.05 -7.32 23.82
CA LEU A 545 0.45 -6.52 22.65
C LEU A 545 1.88 -6.03 22.87
N SER A 546 2.76 -6.98 23.18
CA SER A 546 4.08 -6.69 23.77
C SER A 546 5.18 -7.61 23.22
N ALA A 547 5.69 -8.53 24.03
CA ALA A 547 6.80 -9.42 23.70
C ALA A 547 6.42 -10.88 23.95
N GLY A 548 7.00 -11.80 23.18
CA GLY A 548 6.76 -13.23 23.32
C GLY A 548 7.35 -13.83 24.62
N ASN A 549 6.78 -14.95 25.06
CA ASN A 549 7.25 -15.76 26.20
C ASN A 549 7.35 -15.03 27.56
N ILE A 550 6.49 -14.03 27.81
CA ILE A 550 6.49 -13.27 29.06
C ILE A 550 5.37 -13.68 30.03
N VAL A 551 4.37 -14.45 29.57
CA VAL A 551 3.28 -14.96 30.40
C VAL A 551 3.55 -16.42 30.76
N THR A 552 3.45 -16.74 32.05
CA THR A 552 3.70 -18.08 32.58
C THR A 552 2.40 -18.85 32.87
N PRO A 553 2.43 -20.19 32.94
CA PRO A 553 1.29 -20.99 33.40
C PRO A 553 0.75 -20.54 34.76
N GLU A 554 1.63 -20.15 35.68
CA GLU A 554 1.25 -19.68 37.03
C GLU A 554 0.46 -18.37 36.97
N MET A 555 0.82 -17.47 36.06
CA MET A 555 0.07 -16.24 35.84
C MET A 555 -1.35 -16.55 35.34
N VAL A 556 -1.51 -17.47 34.37
CA VAL A 556 -2.82 -17.86 33.85
C VAL A 556 -3.67 -18.53 34.93
N LYS A 557 -3.11 -19.46 35.71
CA LYS A 557 -3.80 -20.11 36.85
C LYS A 557 -4.25 -19.13 37.92
N SER A 558 -3.59 -17.98 38.02
CA SER A 558 -3.94 -16.93 39.00
C SER A 558 -5.07 -16.01 38.54
N MET A 559 -5.53 -16.13 37.29
CA MET A 559 -6.63 -15.37 36.73
C MET A 559 -7.99 -15.82 37.29
N ALA A 560 -9.06 -15.09 36.94
CA ALA A 560 -10.42 -15.43 37.35
C ALA A 560 -10.95 -16.70 36.67
N ASN A 561 -12.10 -17.22 37.14
CA ASN A 561 -12.77 -18.36 36.50
C ASN A 561 -13.11 -18.06 35.03
N LYS A 562 -12.98 -19.06 34.15
CA LYS A 562 -13.05 -18.92 32.69
C LYS A 562 -12.15 -17.78 32.16
N PRO A 563 -10.81 -17.87 32.35
CA PRO A 563 -9.91 -16.81 31.92
C PRO A 563 -9.79 -16.78 30.39
N VAL A 564 -9.82 -15.57 29.82
CA VAL A 564 -9.63 -15.34 28.38
C VAL A 564 -8.24 -14.74 28.16
N VAL A 565 -7.44 -15.39 27.31
CA VAL A 565 -6.04 -15.04 27.05
C VAL A 565 -5.86 -14.71 25.57
N PHE A 566 -5.68 -13.43 25.25
CA PHE A 566 -5.31 -12.99 23.91
C PHE A 566 -3.81 -12.72 23.91
N ALA A 567 -3.00 -13.65 23.40
CA ALA A 567 -1.54 -13.54 23.31
C ALA A 567 -1.13 -13.17 21.88
N LEU A 568 -1.09 -11.86 21.57
CA LEU A 568 -1.07 -11.34 20.21
C LEU A 568 0.33 -10.91 19.72
N ALA A 569 1.38 -11.09 20.52
CA ALA A 569 2.75 -10.87 20.06
C ALA A 569 3.11 -11.78 18.86
N ASN A 570 3.84 -11.21 17.89
CA ASN A 570 4.35 -11.91 16.72
C ASN A 570 5.89 -11.81 16.66
N PRO A 571 6.59 -12.82 16.12
CA PRO A 571 6.06 -14.11 15.64
C PRO A 571 5.78 -15.11 16.79
N ILE A 572 6.30 -14.85 17.99
CA ILE A 572 6.13 -15.71 19.17
C ILE A 572 5.13 -15.03 20.14
N PRO A 573 3.99 -15.67 20.46
CA PRO A 573 3.01 -15.14 21.42
C PRO A 573 3.57 -14.98 22.83
N GLU A 574 2.90 -14.16 23.66
CA GLU A 574 3.21 -14.03 25.10
C GLU A 574 3.21 -15.37 25.85
N ILE A 575 2.33 -16.29 25.43
CA ILE A 575 2.22 -17.69 25.88
C ILE A 575 1.60 -18.52 24.75
N MET A 576 2.10 -19.75 24.53
CA MET A 576 1.54 -20.64 23.51
C MET A 576 0.15 -21.19 23.92
N PRO A 577 -0.78 -21.44 22.98
CA PRO A 577 -2.15 -21.82 23.35
C PRO A 577 -2.30 -23.15 24.07
N ASP A 578 -1.49 -24.14 23.75
CA ASP A 578 -1.43 -25.42 24.46
C ASP A 578 -1.03 -25.21 25.93
N ILE A 579 0.05 -24.45 26.16
CA ILE A 579 0.54 -24.12 27.51
C ILE A 579 -0.51 -23.33 28.29
N ALA A 580 -1.17 -22.35 27.64
CA ALA A 580 -2.22 -21.56 28.29
C ALA A 580 -3.46 -22.41 28.63
N LYS A 581 -3.87 -23.33 27.75
CA LYS A 581 -5.00 -24.25 27.99
C LYS A 581 -4.70 -25.26 29.11
N ASP A 582 -3.47 -25.78 29.16
CA ASP A 582 -3.00 -26.63 30.27
C ASP A 582 -2.93 -25.87 31.61
N ALA A 583 -2.93 -24.54 31.54
CA ALA A 583 -3.00 -23.62 32.67
C ALA A 583 -4.42 -23.07 32.92
N ASP A 584 -5.46 -23.78 32.46
CA ASP A 584 -6.88 -23.49 32.65
C ASP A 584 -7.43 -22.27 31.86
N ALA A 585 -6.72 -21.79 30.83
CA ALA A 585 -7.28 -20.80 29.90
C ALA A 585 -8.54 -21.35 29.21
N PHE A 586 -9.66 -20.63 29.37
CA PHE A 586 -10.94 -21.03 28.79
C PHE A 586 -11.02 -20.70 27.29
N ILE A 587 -10.50 -19.54 26.91
CA ILE A 587 -10.38 -19.11 25.51
C ILE A 587 -8.97 -18.59 25.32
N VAL A 588 -8.33 -19.02 24.23
CA VAL A 588 -7.03 -18.49 23.80
C VAL A 588 -7.15 -17.97 22.37
N ALA A 589 -6.61 -16.78 22.13
CA ALA A 589 -6.49 -16.18 20.80
C ALA A 589 -5.06 -15.69 20.58
N THR A 590 -4.59 -15.70 19.33
CA THR A 590 -3.22 -15.29 18.99
C THR A 590 -3.18 -14.46 17.70
N GLY A 591 -2.04 -13.85 17.37
CA GLY A 591 -1.81 -13.22 16.07
C GLY A 591 -1.47 -14.19 14.93
N ARG A 592 -1.20 -15.47 15.24
CA ARG A 592 -0.65 -16.47 14.32
C ARG A 592 -1.70 -17.14 13.45
N SER A 593 -1.41 -17.30 12.16
CA SER A 593 -2.31 -17.88 11.15
C SER A 593 -2.45 -19.40 11.23
N ASP A 594 -1.50 -20.09 11.84
CA ASP A 594 -1.50 -21.54 12.01
C ASP A 594 -2.26 -22.00 13.28
N LEU A 595 -2.77 -21.07 14.08
CA LEU A 595 -3.44 -21.33 15.35
C LEU A 595 -4.92 -20.92 15.30
N LYS A 596 -5.74 -21.52 16.18
CA LYS A 596 -7.16 -21.16 16.34
C LYS A 596 -7.31 -19.73 16.87
N ASN A 597 -8.46 -19.13 16.58
CA ASN A 597 -8.80 -17.77 17.01
C ASN A 597 -7.73 -16.73 16.62
N GLN A 598 -7.36 -16.68 15.34
CA GLN A 598 -6.40 -15.69 14.87
C GLN A 598 -7.02 -14.28 14.88
N ILE A 599 -6.44 -13.37 15.65
CA ILE A 599 -6.72 -11.94 15.61
C ILE A 599 -5.80 -11.33 14.53
N ASN A 600 -6.36 -11.02 13.37
CA ASN A 600 -5.62 -10.49 12.22
C ASN A 600 -6.27 -9.23 11.68
N ASN A 601 -5.49 -8.15 11.55
CA ASN A 601 -5.94 -6.85 11.05
C ASN A 601 -6.53 -6.90 9.63
N SER A 602 -6.22 -7.93 8.83
CA SER A 602 -6.83 -8.17 7.51
C SER A 602 -8.35 -8.29 7.54
N LEU A 603 -8.94 -8.59 8.70
CA LEU A 603 -10.39 -8.61 8.90
C LEU A 603 -11.01 -7.20 8.99
N ALA A 604 -10.19 -6.16 9.20
CA ALA A 604 -10.65 -4.80 9.44
C ALA A 604 -10.34 -3.86 8.26
N PHE A 605 -9.06 -3.59 7.98
CA PHE A 605 -8.68 -2.50 7.08
C PHE A 605 -9.29 -2.57 5.67
N PRO A 606 -9.43 -3.75 4.99
CA PRO A 606 -9.96 -3.77 3.63
C PRO A 606 -11.42 -3.28 3.60
N GLY A 607 -12.25 -3.82 4.50
CA GLY A 607 -13.65 -3.44 4.60
C GLY A 607 -13.86 -2.02 5.12
N ILE A 608 -13.03 -1.56 6.07
CA ILE A 608 -13.09 -0.18 6.58
C ILE A 608 -12.85 0.80 5.44
N PHE A 609 -11.77 0.63 4.68
CA PHE A 609 -11.46 1.53 3.57
C PHE A 609 -12.52 1.45 2.47
N ARG A 610 -12.98 0.25 2.08
CA ARG A 610 -14.07 0.12 1.09
C ARG A 610 -15.31 0.92 1.48
N GLY A 611 -15.76 0.75 2.72
CA GLY A 611 -16.91 1.49 3.24
C GLY A 611 -16.68 3.00 3.28
N THR A 612 -15.47 3.45 3.63
CA THR A 612 -15.14 4.88 3.64
C THR A 612 -15.02 5.48 2.24
N LEU A 613 -14.42 4.77 1.29
CA LEU A 613 -14.24 5.24 -0.08
C LEU A 613 -15.58 5.33 -0.82
N ASP A 614 -16.46 4.34 -0.64
CA ASP A 614 -17.77 4.32 -1.30
C ASP A 614 -18.73 5.42 -0.85
N VAL A 615 -18.48 6.04 0.31
CA VAL A 615 -19.24 7.22 0.77
C VAL A 615 -18.38 8.48 0.80
N GLN A 616 -17.14 8.40 0.30
CA GLN A 616 -16.12 9.45 0.35
C GLN A 616 -16.02 10.08 1.75
N ALA A 617 -15.95 9.26 2.81
CA ALA A 617 -15.95 9.73 4.19
C ALA A 617 -14.76 10.68 4.45
N LYS A 618 -14.99 11.82 5.11
CA LYS A 618 -13.91 12.79 5.41
C LYS A 618 -12.86 12.27 6.39
N ARG A 619 -13.25 11.35 7.27
CA ARG A 619 -12.40 10.75 8.32
C ARG A 619 -13.03 9.44 8.82
N ILE A 620 -12.23 8.63 9.54
CA ILE A 620 -12.71 7.42 10.23
C ILE A 620 -12.82 7.72 11.73
N ASP A 621 -14.05 7.75 12.25
CA ASP A 621 -14.31 8.00 13.66
C ASP A 621 -14.44 6.71 14.49
N ASN A 622 -14.59 6.86 15.82
CA ASN A 622 -14.70 5.71 16.72
C ASN A 622 -16.03 4.95 16.56
N ALA A 623 -17.08 5.60 16.08
CA ALA A 623 -18.35 4.93 15.80
C ALA A 623 -18.22 3.98 14.60
N MET A 624 -17.46 4.37 13.57
CA MET A 624 -17.11 3.52 12.43
C MET A 624 -16.25 2.34 12.87
N LYS A 625 -15.22 2.56 13.70
CA LYS A 625 -14.37 1.49 14.26
C LYS A 625 -15.18 0.48 15.07
N THR A 626 -16.06 0.97 15.94
CA THR A 626 -16.96 0.13 16.73
C THR A 626 -17.91 -0.65 15.83
N SER A 627 -18.50 0.00 14.82
CA SER A 627 -19.40 -0.65 13.86
C SER A 627 -18.70 -1.76 13.06
N ALA A 628 -17.43 -1.55 12.67
CA ALA A 628 -16.61 -2.57 12.04
C ALA A 628 -16.40 -3.78 12.96
N ALA A 629 -16.07 -3.56 14.24
CA ALA A 629 -15.86 -4.64 15.21
C ALA A 629 -17.13 -5.48 15.42
N PHE A 630 -18.30 -4.83 15.55
CA PHE A 630 -19.58 -5.53 15.63
C PHE A 630 -19.94 -6.27 14.35
N ALA A 631 -19.62 -5.72 13.17
CA ALA A 631 -19.85 -6.40 11.90
C ALA A 631 -19.04 -7.70 11.80
N ILE A 632 -17.78 -7.68 12.25
CA ILE A 632 -16.93 -8.88 12.30
C ILE A 632 -17.47 -9.89 13.32
N ALA A 633 -17.76 -9.43 14.55
CA ALA A 633 -18.21 -10.30 15.63
C ALA A 633 -19.54 -11.01 15.30
N ASN A 634 -20.48 -10.29 14.69
CA ASN A 634 -21.82 -10.79 14.39
C ASN A 634 -21.90 -11.71 13.16
N LEU A 635 -20.80 -11.91 12.44
CA LEU A 635 -20.74 -12.91 11.37
C LEU A 635 -20.72 -14.34 11.88
N ILE A 636 -20.26 -14.55 13.11
CA ILE A 636 -20.31 -15.86 13.77
C ILE A 636 -21.68 -16.01 14.42
N THR A 637 -22.42 -17.02 13.99
CA THR A 637 -23.73 -17.34 14.57
C THR A 637 -23.59 -17.97 15.96
N GLU A 638 -24.64 -17.91 16.77
CA GLU A 638 -24.65 -18.57 18.09
C GLU A 638 -24.35 -20.08 18.04
N LYS A 639 -24.64 -20.73 16.90
CA LYS A 639 -24.37 -22.16 16.69
C LYS A 639 -22.91 -22.46 16.35
N GLU A 640 -22.22 -21.52 15.71
CA GLU A 640 -20.80 -21.65 15.34
C GLU A 640 -19.88 -21.20 16.47
N LEU A 641 -20.35 -20.26 17.30
CA LEU A 641 -19.59 -19.66 18.38
C LEU A 641 -19.14 -20.72 19.38
N SER A 642 -17.83 -20.85 19.57
CA SER A 642 -17.22 -21.78 20.53
C SER A 642 -15.92 -21.20 21.09
N THR A 643 -15.35 -21.83 22.12
CA THR A 643 -14.07 -21.40 22.71
C THR A 643 -12.91 -21.43 21.72
N ASP A 644 -13.05 -22.19 20.64
CA ASP A 644 -12.09 -22.36 19.55
C ASP A 644 -12.46 -21.59 18.27
N TYR A 645 -13.59 -20.87 18.27
CA TYR A 645 -14.05 -20.06 17.14
C TYR A 645 -14.83 -18.82 17.60
N ILE A 646 -14.09 -17.77 17.98
CA ILE A 646 -14.63 -16.47 18.42
C ILE A 646 -14.45 -15.35 17.38
N ILE A 647 -13.66 -15.59 16.34
CA ILE A 647 -13.32 -14.62 15.30
C ILE A 647 -13.29 -15.34 13.93
N PRO A 648 -13.84 -14.74 12.85
CA PRO A 648 -13.78 -15.35 11.52
C PRO A 648 -12.34 -15.54 11.05
N ASN A 649 -12.13 -16.48 10.13
CA ASN A 649 -10.82 -16.67 9.50
C ASN A 649 -10.42 -15.45 8.67
N ALA A 650 -9.12 -15.16 8.58
CA ALA A 650 -8.56 -13.98 7.90
C ALA A 650 -8.98 -13.82 6.42
N LEU A 651 -9.37 -14.92 5.75
CA LEU A 651 -9.85 -14.97 4.37
C LEU A 651 -11.35 -15.27 4.26
N ASP A 652 -12.13 -15.11 5.33
CA ASP A 652 -13.58 -15.22 5.27
C ASP A 652 -14.17 -14.08 4.42
N LEU A 653 -14.55 -14.42 3.18
CA LEU A 653 -15.06 -13.48 2.19
C LEU A 653 -16.38 -12.79 2.59
N ARG A 654 -17.03 -13.23 3.67
CA ARG A 654 -18.20 -12.53 4.23
C ARG A 654 -17.80 -11.27 4.99
N VAL A 655 -16.55 -11.18 5.46
CA VAL A 655 -16.07 -10.10 6.32
C VAL A 655 -16.00 -8.75 5.59
N PRO A 656 -15.28 -8.61 4.46
CA PRO A 656 -15.12 -7.31 3.81
C PRO A 656 -16.44 -6.60 3.44
N PRO A 657 -17.44 -7.26 2.79
CA PRO A 657 -18.70 -6.60 2.45
C PRO A 657 -19.51 -6.20 3.68
N SER A 658 -19.46 -7.02 4.75
CA SER A 658 -20.17 -6.74 6.01
C SER A 658 -19.58 -5.53 6.74
N VAL A 659 -18.25 -5.45 6.81
CA VAL A 659 -17.54 -4.32 7.40
C VAL A 659 -17.76 -3.05 6.57
N ALA A 660 -17.64 -3.13 5.24
CA ALA A 660 -17.86 -1.98 4.35
C ALA A 660 -19.25 -1.35 4.54
N LYS A 661 -20.30 -2.18 4.57
CA LYS A 661 -21.67 -1.74 4.84
C LYS A 661 -21.82 -1.07 6.20
N ALA A 662 -21.28 -1.69 7.26
CA ALA A 662 -21.41 -1.16 8.62
C ALA A 662 -20.69 0.19 8.77
N VAL A 663 -19.50 0.31 8.18
CA VAL A 663 -18.67 1.52 8.20
C VAL A 663 -19.33 2.64 7.38
N ALA A 664 -19.79 2.36 6.17
CA ALA A 664 -20.52 3.31 5.33
C ALA A 664 -21.78 3.84 6.04
N LYS A 665 -22.59 2.94 6.61
CA LYS A 665 -23.77 3.31 7.40
C LYS A 665 -23.43 4.21 8.59
N SER A 666 -22.34 3.93 9.29
CA SER A 666 -21.87 4.75 10.41
C SER A 666 -21.36 6.12 9.96
N ALA A 667 -20.65 6.19 8.83
CA ALA A 667 -20.18 7.45 8.24
C ALA A 667 -21.35 8.37 7.81
N ILE A 668 -22.39 7.78 7.20
CA ILE A 668 -23.62 8.50 6.83
C ILE A 668 -24.31 9.03 8.09
N LYS A 669 -24.51 8.17 9.10
CA LYS A 669 -25.18 8.55 10.36
C LYS A 669 -24.44 9.65 11.12
N SER A 670 -23.11 9.67 11.07
CA SER A 670 -22.28 10.68 11.74
C SER A 670 -22.09 11.97 10.93
N GLY A 671 -22.62 12.04 9.70
CA GLY A 671 -22.46 13.20 8.81
C GLY A 671 -21.05 13.35 8.23
N LEU A 672 -20.24 12.28 8.24
CA LEU A 672 -18.89 12.27 7.70
C LEU A 672 -18.82 11.85 6.23
N ALA A 673 -19.86 11.18 5.72
CA ALA A 673 -20.01 10.86 4.30
C ALA A 673 -20.11 12.15 3.45
N GLN A 674 -19.43 12.18 2.30
CA GLN A 674 -19.50 13.29 1.34
C GLN A 674 -20.45 13.01 0.17
N ILE A 675 -20.82 11.74 -0.02
CA ILE A 675 -21.86 11.32 -0.96
C ILE A 675 -22.86 10.41 -0.25
N GLU A 676 -24.12 10.46 -0.67
CA GLU A 676 -25.11 9.49 -0.25
C GLU A 676 -24.97 8.22 -1.09
N ALA A 677 -24.94 7.07 -0.43
CA ALA A 677 -24.97 5.77 -1.07
C ALA A 677 -25.73 4.80 -0.16
N ASP A 678 -26.46 3.87 -0.76
CA ASP A 678 -27.13 2.81 0.00
C ASP A 678 -26.09 1.81 0.55
N PRO A 679 -25.96 1.64 1.89
CA PRO A 679 -25.05 0.67 2.47
C PRO A 679 -25.30 -0.78 2.02
N ASP A 680 -26.54 -1.13 1.64
CA ASP A 680 -26.84 -2.45 1.09
C ASP A 680 -26.26 -2.64 -0.31
N MET A 681 -26.26 -1.59 -1.13
CA MET A 681 -25.59 -1.61 -2.44
C MET A 681 -24.07 -1.71 -2.30
N ILE A 682 -23.47 -1.09 -1.27
CA ILE A 682 -22.05 -1.22 -0.95
C ILE A 682 -21.70 -2.67 -0.58
N TYR A 683 -22.56 -3.33 0.21
CA TYR A 683 -22.40 -4.75 0.53
C TYR A 683 -22.39 -5.61 -0.73
N GLU A 684 -23.42 -5.50 -1.58
CA GLU A 684 -23.53 -6.32 -2.79
C GLU A 684 -22.42 -6.01 -3.80
N ARG A 685 -22.03 -4.73 -3.97
CA ARG A 685 -20.88 -4.36 -4.82
C ARG A 685 -19.59 -5.03 -4.36
N THR A 686 -19.30 -4.96 -3.07
CA THR A 686 -18.07 -5.53 -2.49
C THR A 686 -18.07 -7.06 -2.59
N LYS A 687 -19.22 -7.68 -2.32
CA LYS A 687 -19.42 -9.11 -2.47
C LYS A 687 -19.26 -9.56 -3.93
N ASN A 688 -19.90 -8.89 -4.88
CA ASN A 688 -19.78 -9.21 -6.30
C ASN A 688 -18.34 -9.06 -6.79
N TYR A 689 -17.61 -8.05 -6.33
CA TYR A 689 -16.18 -7.94 -6.62
C TYR A 689 -15.40 -9.19 -6.21
N LEU A 690 -15.65 -9.74 -5.02
CA LEU A 690 -14.94 -10.94 -4.53
C LEU A 690 -15.21 -12.19 -5.36
N TYR A 691 -16.38 -12.31 -5.99
CA TYR A 691 -16.76 -13.48 -6.79
C TYR A 691 -16.53 -13.28 -8.30
N GLU A 692 -16.67 -12.05 -8.80
CA GLU A 692 -16.67 -11.73 -10.23
C GLU A 692 -15.40 -10.97 -10.67
N GLY A 693 -14.63 -10.43 -9.73
CA GLY A 693 -13.40 -9.68 -9.99
C GLY A 693 -13.61 -8.26 -10.52
N PHE A 694 -14.84 -7.77 -10.61
CA PHE A 694 -15.17 -6.43 -11.11
C PHE A 694 -15.98 -5.61 -10.10
N LEU A 695 -15.52 -4.39 -9.82
CA LEU A 695 -16.13 -3.49 -8.84
C LEU A 695 -17.17 -2.58 -9.51
N SER A 696 -18.42 -3.04 -9.63
CA SER A 696 -19.51 -2.33 -10.33
C SER A 696 -19.80 -0.93 -9.76
N THR A 697 -19.99 0.11 -10.57
CA THR A 697 -20.39 1.45 -10.09
C THR A 697 -21.66 1.41 -9.24
N ILE A 698 -21.66 2.11 -8.10
CA ILE A 698 -22.87 2.38 -7.31
C ILE A 698 -23.74 3.34 -8.14
N LYS A 699 -24.98 2.95 -8.42
CA LYS A 699 -25.92 3.72 -9.22
C LYS A 699 -26.59 4.82 -8.42
#